data_AF-A0A4Q9LQ97-F1
#
_entry.id   AF-A0A4Q9LQ97-F1
#
_cell.length_a   1.000
_cell.length_b   1.000
_cell.length_c   1.000
_cell.angle_alpha   90.00
_cell.angle_beta   90.00
_cell.angle_gamma   90.00
#
_symmetry.space_group_name_H-M   'P 1'
#
loop_
_entity.id
_entity.type
_entity.pdbx_description
1 polymer ?
#
loop_
_entity_poly.entity_id
_entity_poly.type
_entity_poly.pdbx_seq_one_letter_code
_entity_poly.pdbx_strand_id
1 'polypeptide(L)'
;MKLFLLCFGLFRSDPCVYVSVRTKNLRKAIYFHENKCFATIVGLFDSNDNFLLYYDERNKEHSKSILKNYHFNEIKYEDLCVLRFNIPLFLKNISKVLNKHLRLETRIQPFYLEKITTCDNFYIFSLFLSKENALEIVSCKNTLIDIFKLLDFFLIEDTIPNIFFYINFVKNLISNQIYVPNKFTIQKSWTINNIRKHLQIFLTVLLSIDDINNIIRKSNNDCNMVNEFLQRKLKEIFVENDSLFIDEHVFDLILKKIGNIAFIKFLRFNIFFLEIKKITILAEKLDLKRSGLFNNISDTFISEELVLEGSDFYKVIPYIIDGRGIDKIKILKIIGTEITKGVIFSLNKLKNICSMTIISSELRANILVFNKGLETNLKYLDLSRSKLRKNDIQNFADMTELNTIIFNDSFHENNTFAGLKHSRFKNKLKWLEIKNSSLSSEDFNTILLFQNLENLNLSGTIINFEREYKFRASNFNRLQYIYLVGIPLNDIILGVLNSIKSAKKLNISTTHIESDTFPENLYKNSNLTLSSLNAGYNKISYQELQRITELQSLYELNLIKTTLNDSDLEVFRNSKLNETLRILVLSRTNIKGEGMLSFTNYNYLEVLDISFCDIRNLYFLKTNYFHLNLMKLNLSNNSLGNFNLSILGEAKKLKFLDLSLNNIKGGSLSILKNTLLASTLKVLRYIRNELNYMDIQTLETFRSLTT
;
A
#
# COMPACT_ATOMS: atom_id res chain seq x y z
N MET A 1 12.50 12.94 78.32
CA MET A 1 11.07 12.58 78.31
C MET A 1 10.29 13.42 77.27
N LYS A 2 10.60 13.26 75.97
CA LYS A 2 9.89 13.84 74.81
C LYS A 2 10.07 12.84 73.66
N LEU A 3 8.98 12.19 73.28
CA LEU A 3 8.98 10.79 72.88
C LEU A 3 8.74 10.59 71.37
N PHE A 4 9.67 9.84 70.81
CA PHE A 4 9.55 8.86 69.74
C PHE A 4 8.31 7.94 69.87
N LEU A 5 7.86 7.38 68.73
CA LEU A 5 7.24 6.04 68.50
C LEU A 5 5.89 6.06 67.74
N LEU A 6 5.82 5.19 66.72
CA LEU A 6 4.67 4.30 66.33
C LEU A 6 3.32 4.95 65.94
N CYS A 7 2.43 4.37 65.14
CA CYS A 7 2.31 3.24 64.22
C CYS A 7 0.81 3.11 63.87
N PHE A 8 0.48 2.48 62.73
CA PHE A 8 -0.74 1.69 62.46
C PHE A 8 -2.15 2.34 62.54
N GLY A 9 -3.06 1.87 61.67
CA GLY A 9 -4.46 1.71 62.07
C GLY A 9 -5.52 1.92 61.00
N LEU A 10 -5.94 0.83 60.36
CA LEU A 10 -7.36 0.62 60.09
C LEU A 10 -8.11 0.65 61.45
N PHE A 11 -8.97 1.65 61.66
CA PHE A 11 -10.12 1.63 62.57
C PHE A 11 -11.18 2.53 61.90
N ARG A 12 -12.22 2.01 61.22
CA ARG A 12 -13.46 1.47 61.81
C ARG A 12 -13.91 2.24 63.05
N SER A 13 -14.79 3.24 62.86
CA SER A 13 -16.15 3.36 63.43
C SER A 13 -16.60 4.83 63.42
N ASP A 14 -17.70 5.13 62.73
CA ASP A 14 -18.50 6.38 62.64
C ASP A 14 -18.56 7.24 63.93
N PRO A 15 -18.78 8.59 63.88
CA PRO A 15 -20.00 9.20 63.30
C PRO A 15 -20.03 10.70 62.83
N CYS A 16 -20.88 10.93 61.83
CA CYS A 16 -21.83 12.02 61.45
C CYS A 16 -21.49 13.50 61.59
N VAL A 17 -21.56 14.23 60.47
CA VAL A 17 -21.52 15.71 60.36
C VAL A 17 -22.92 16.27 60.05
N TYR A 18 -23.25 17.43 60.64
CA TYR A 18 -24.48 18.21 60.41
C TYR A 18 -24.13 19.63 59.97
N VAL A 19 -24.98 20.25 59.15
CA VAL A 19 -24.88 21.68 58.79
C VAL A 19 -26.18 22.39 59.11
N SER A 20 -26.12 23.36 60.03
CA SER A 20 -27.19 24.33 60.30
C SER A 20 -26.75 25.71 59.83
N VAL A 21 -27.43 26.27 58.82
CA VAL A 21 -27.06 27.55 58.21
C VAL A 21 -27.90 28.68 58.79
N ARG A 22 -27.41 29.30 59.86
CA ARG A 22 -27.78 30.67 60.22
C ARG A 22 -26.52 31.49 60.44
N THR A 23 -25.81 31.85 59.36
CA THR A 23 -25.10 33.12 59.15
C THR A 23 -24.24 33.07 57.89
N LYS A 24 -24.07 34.22 57.22
CA LYS A 24 -23.44 34.43 55.90
C LYS A 24 -21.92 34.16 55.81
N ASN A 25 -21.29 33.46 56.76
CA ASN A 25 -19.86 33.18 56.74
C ASN A 25 -19.56 31.77 57.27
N LEU A 26 -19.38 30.82 56.35
CA LEU A 26 -19.12 29.40 56.58
C LEU A 26 -17.75 29.08 57.22
N ARG A 27 -16.93 30.07 57.59
CA ARG A 27 -15.55 29.84 58.08
C ARG A 27 -15.41 29.34 59.53
N LYS A 28 -16.49 29.14 60.31
CA LYS A 28 -16.37 28.88 61.77
C LYS A 28 -17.28 27.81 62.41
N ALA A 29 -17.99 26.95 61.69
CA ALA A 29 -18.96 26.04 62.31
C ALA A 29 -18.63 24.55 62.08
N ILE A 30 -17.86 23.93 62.98
CA ILE A 30 -17.81 22.46 63.14
C ILE A 30 -17.73 22.14 64.65
N TYR A 31 -18.75 21.45 65.19
CA TYR A 31 -18.74 20.81 66.51
C TYR A 31 -19.39 19.42 66.40
N PHE A 32 -18.92 18.44 67.19
CA PHE A 32 -19.10 16.99 66.98
C PHE A 32 -20.13 16.35 67.94
N HIS A 33 -21.05 15.50 67.44
CA HIS A 33 -21.64 14.36 68.16
C HIS A 33 -22.54 13.46 67.25
N GLU A 34 -22.80 12.24 67.71
CA GLU A 34 -22.88 10.98 66.95
C GLU A 34 -24.27 10.56 66.38
N ASN A 35 -24.31 10.02 65.13
CA ASN A 35 -25.00 8.78 64.66
C ASN A 35 -25.39 8.73 63.15
N LYS A 36 -25.06 7.59 62.51
CA LYS A 36 -24.76 7.13 61.11
C LYS A 36 -25.63 7.46 59.84
N CYS A 37 -24.99 7.82 58.69
CA CYS A 37 -25.40 7.70 57.24
C CYS A 37 -24.40 8.26 56.15
N PHE A 38 -23.80 7.44 55.26
CA PHE A 38 -22.86 7.84 54.16
C PHE A 38 -23.48 8.42 52.85
N ALA A 39 -22.97 9.52 52.29
CA ALA A 39 -23.23 9.98 50.90
C ALA A 39 -22.21 11.02 50.40
N THR A 40 -21.86 10.98 49.10
CA THR A 40 -20.93 11.89 48.43
C THR A 40 -21.67 13.11 47.86
N ILE A 41 -21.18 14.33 48.14
CA ILE A 41 -21.69 15.57 47.55
C ILE A 41 -20.59 16.26 46.74
N VAL A 42 -20.85 16.56 45.47
CA VAL A 42 -19.94 17.37 44.63
C VAL A 42 -20.51 18.78 44.50
N GLY A 43 -19.73 19.80 44.90
CA GLY A 43 -20.19 21.19 44.92
C GLY A 43 -19.33 22.15 44.10
N LEU A 44 -19.98 23.11 43.43
CA LEU A 44 -19.36 24.16 42.62
C LEU A 44 -19.29 25.47 43.40
N PHE A 45 -18.14 26.16 43.33
CA PHE A 45 -17.89 27.44 43.99
C PHE A 45 -17.52 28.54 42.99
N ASP A 46 -17.87 29.79 43.30
CA ASP A 46 -17.42 30.96 42.52
C ASP A 46 -16.00 31.41 42.92
N SER A 47 -15.49 32.46 42.24
CA SER A 47 -14.16 33.01 42.50
C SER A 47 -13.98 33.69 43.86
N ASN A 48 -15.04 33.81 44.66
CA ASN A 48 -15.05 34.42 46.00
C ASN A 48 -15.38 33.40 47.10
N ASP A 49 -15.31 32.09 46.81
CA ASP A 49 -15.63 30.97 47.71
C ASP A 49 -17.10 30.84 48.13
N ASN A 50 -18.04 31.39 47.35
CA ASN A 50 -19.47 31.15 47.60
C ASN A 50 -19.94 29.85 46.93
N PHE A 51 -20.73 29.05 47.65
CA PHE A 51 -21.27 27.77 47.18
C PHE A 51 -22.47 27.96 46.24
N LEU A 52 -22.37 27.47 45.01
CA LEU A 52 -23.34 27.73 43.94
C LEU A 52 -24.33 26.58 43.71
N LEU A 53 -23.83 25.34 43.65
CA LEU A 53 -24.58 24.15 43.24
C LEU A 53 -23.99 22.91 43.92
N TYR A 54 -24.83 21.91 44.20
CA TYR A 54 -24.38 20.62 44.70
C TYR A 54 -25.12 19.45 44.02
N TYR A 55 -24.43 18.32 43.89
CA TYR A 55 -24.98 17.05 43.43
C TYR A 55 -24.98 16.06 44.60
N ASP A 56 -26.15 15.54 44.97
CA ASP A 56 -26.33 14.53 46.01
C ASP A 56 -26.74 13.20 45.37
N GLU A 57 -25.89 12.20 45.55
CA GLU A 57 -26.02 10.88 44.94
C GLU A 57 -27.27 10.10 45.41
N ARG A 58 -27.84 10.42 46.59
CA ARG A 58 -29.02 9.69 47.11
C ARG A 58 -30.32 10.02 46.37
N ASN A 59 -30.46 11.23 45.82
CA ASN A 59 -31.76 11.71 45.34
C ASN A 59 -32.02 11.51 43.86
N LYS A 60 -31.09 10.93 43.09
CA LYS A 60 -31.15 10.54 41.65
C LYS A 60 -31.78 11.51 40.63
N GLU A 61 -32.38 12.63 41.04
CA GLU A 61 -33.09 13.58 40.21
C GLU A 61 -32.89 15.00 40.77
N HIS A 62 -32.24 15.83 39.94
CA HIS A 62 -32.06 17.29 40.03
C HIS A 62 -30.81 17.85 40.76
N SER A 63 -29.97 18.52 39.97
CA SER A 63 -29.11 19.62 40.44
C SER A 63 -30.00 20.77 40.93
N LYS A 64 -29.81 21.24 42.17
CA LYS A 64 -30.59 22.37 42.72
C LYS A 64 -29.72 23.63 42.80
N SER A 65 -30.10 24.69 42.08
CA SER A 65 -29.47 26.00 42.23
C SER A 65 -29.91 26.67 43.53
N ILE A 66 -28.98 27.15 44.35
CA ILE A 66 -29.31 27.87 45.58
C ILE A 66 -29.55 29.35 45.22
N LEU A 67 -30.74 29.66 44.71
CA LEU A 67 -31.15 31.04 44.48
C LEU A 67 -32.25 31.41 45.48
N LYS A 68 -31.80 32.12 46.53
CA LYS A 68 -32.56 32.89 47.54
C LYS A 68 -33.53 32.10 48.45
N ASN A 69 -33.15 32.10 49.74
CA ASN A 69 -34.00 31.91 50.94
C ASN A 69 -34.92 30.68 50.97
N TYR A 70 -34.37 29.49 50.71
CA TYR A 70 -34.97 28.26 51.22
C TYR A 70 -34.44 27.98 52.62
N HIS A 71 -35.33 27.94 53.60
CA HIS A 71 -35.07 27.29 54.89
C HIS A 71 -34.92 25.80 54.62
N PHE A 72 -33.69 25.30 54.66
CA PHE A 72 -33.45 23.87 54.66
C PHE A 72 -33.88 23.30 56.02
N ASN A 73 -34.70 22.25 56.01
CA ASN A 73 -34.69 21.30 57.13
C ASN A 73 -33.29 20.68 57.16
N GLU A 74 -32.66 20.64 58.34
CA GLU A 74 -31.26 20.22 58.53
C GLU A 74 -31.03 18.79 58.00
N ILE A 75 -30.18 18.63 56.98
CA ILE A 75 -29.81 17.33 56.43
C ILE A 75 -28.40 16.96 56.92
N LYS A 76 -28.26 15.78 57.55
CA LYS A 76 -26.99 15.16 58.02
C LYS A 76 -26.21 14.52 56.87
N TYR A 77 -24.89 14.67 56.86
CA TYR A 77 -23.96 13.92 55.99
C TYR A 77 -22.67 13.60 56.76
N GLU A 78 -22.16 12.37 56.79
CA GLU A 78 -20.99 12.05 57.65
C GLU A 78 -19.63 12.41 57.07
N ASP A 79 -19.46 12.36 55.74
CA ASP A 79 -18.19 12.62 55.08
C ASP A 79 -18.42 13.53 53.86
N LEU A 80 -18.08 14.81 54.01
CA LEU A 80 -18.14 15.78 52.92
C LEU A 80 -16.77 15.88 52.24
N CYS A 81 -16.60 15.22 51.10
CA CYS A 81 -15.39 15.34 50.29
C CYS A 81 -15.54 16.49 49.26
N VAL A 82 -14.93 17.65 49.55
CA VAL A 82 -15.01 18.84 48.67
C VAL A 82 -13.77 18.93 47.78
N LEU A 83 -13.95 18.74 46.47
CA LEU A 83 -12.88 18.83 45.46
C LEU A 83 -12.83 20.24 44.85
N ARG A 84 -11.64 20.85 44.82
CA ARG A 84 -11.41 22.27 44.43
C ARG A 84 -10.50 22.33 43.19
N PHE A 85 -10.86 23.13 42.17
CA PHE A 85 -10.10 23.24 40.91
C PHE A 85 -9.74 24.71 40.58
N ASN A 86 -8.51 24.96 40.11
CA ASN A 86 -8.05 26.25 39.54
C ASN A 86 -7.93 26.16 38.00
N ILE A 87 -7.98 27.31 37.28
CA ILE A 87 -8.08 27.44 35.81
C ILE A 87 -6.80 28.10 35.21
N PRO A 88 -6.28 27.68 34.01
CA PRO A 88 -5.05 28.22 33.47
C PRO A 88 -5.30 29.58 32.85
N LEU A 89 -4.31 30.46 32.96
CA LEU A 89 -4.34 31.78 32.36
C LEU A 89 -4.53 31.78 30.83
N PHE A 90 -4.09 30.74 30.11
CA PHE A 90 -4.15 30.72 28.64
C PHE A 90 -5.57 30.47 28.10
N LEU A 91 -6.41 29.68 28.78
CA LEU A 91 -7.84 29.52 28.46
C LEU A 91 -8.61 30.83 28.67
N LYS A 92 -8.14 31.69 29.57
CA LYS A 92 -8.69 33.03 29.83
C LYS A 92 -8.48 33.97 28.63
N ASN A 93 -7.37 33.83 27.90
CA ASN A 93 -6.96 34.75 26.82
C ASN A 93 -7.56 34.43 25.45
N ILE A 94 -8.02 33.20 25.20
CA ILE A 94 -8.63 32.78 23.93
C ILE A 94 -10.08 33.31 23.77
N SER A 95 -10.66 33.86 24.84
CA SER A 95 -12.10 34.11 24.98
C SER A 95 -12.60 35.52 24.61
N LYS A 96 -11.96 36.28 23.70
CA LYS A 96 -12.59 37.56 23.26
C LYS A 96 -13.93 37.37 22.52
N VAL A 97 -14.10 36.24 21.84
CA VAL A 97 -15.36 35.88 21.15
C VAL A 97 -16.33 35.17 22.11
N LEU A 98 -15.83 34.32 23.00
CA LEU A 98 -16.63 33.67 24.06
C LEU A 98 -17.21 34.70 25.05
N ASN A 99 -16.43 35.70 25.47
CA ASN A 99 -16.90 36.76 26.39
C ASN A 99 -17.97 37.68 25.80
N LYS A 100 -18.08 37.77 24.47
CA LYS A 100 -19.06 38.67 23.83
C LYS A 100 -20.45 38.04 23.74
N HIS A 101 -20.54 36.70 23.67
CA HIS A 101 -21.81 35.97 23.70
C HIS A 101 -22.28 35.59 25.11
N LEU A 102 -21.38 35.56 26.10
CA LEU A 102 -21.71 35.28 27.51
C LEU A 102 -22.34 36.47 28.28
N ARG A 103 -22.49 37.64 27.64
CA ARG A 103 -23.04 38.86 28.26
C ARG A 103 -24.49 39.17 27.90
N LEU A 104 -25.13 38.40 27.02
CA LEU A 104 -26.55 38.58 26.71
C LEU A 104 -27.38 37.61 27.56
N GLU A 105 -28.45 38.17 28.10
CA GLU A 105 -29.16 37.75 29.31
C GLU A 105 -29.63 36.29 29.35
N THR A 106 -29.46 35.71 30.54
CA THR A 106 -30.11 34.49 31.06
C THR A 106 -29.88 33.17 30.30
N ARG A 107 -29.15 32.31 31.01
CA ARG A 107 -28.96 30.85 30.88
C ARG A 107 -27.81 30.40 29.98
N ILE A 108 -27.13 29.39 30.53
CA ILE A 108 -26.00 28.61 30.03
C ILE A 108 -24.63 29.22 30.40
N GLN A 109 -24.04 28.73 31.49
CA GLN A 109 -22.68 29.07 31.93
C GLN A 109 -21.65 28.00 31.48
N PRO A 110 -20.40 28.41 31.17
CA PRO A 110 -19.35 27.59 30.54
C PRO A 110 -18.52 26.73 31.51
N PHE A 111 -18.04 25.57 31.03
CA PHE A 111 -17.14 24.63 31.72
C PHE A 111 -15.66 24.90 31.38
N TYR A 112 -14.78 24.94 32.39
CA TYR A 112 -13.32 25.00 32.18
C TYR A 112 -12.60 23.93 33.00
N LEU A 113 -11.83 23.09 32.29
CA LEU A 113 -11.07 21.93 32.77
C LEU A 113 -9.58 22.26 32.76
N GLU A 114 -8.93 22.37 33.92
CA GLU A 114 -7.47 22.50 33.94
C GLU A 114 -6.72 21.22 34.28
N LYS A 115 -7.24 20.32 35.10
CA LYS A 115 -6.46 19.14 35.52
C LYS A 115 -7.32 17.90 35.60
N ILE A 116 -7.58 17.32 34.42
CA ILE A 116 -7.89 15.90 34.33
C ILE A 116 -6.55 15.18 34.37
N THR A 117 -6.03 14.91 35.56
CA THR A 117 -4.79 14.15 35.77
C THR A 117 -5.04 12.77 36.39
N THR A 118 -6.31 12.40 36.60
CA THR A 118 -6.71 11.10 37.18
C THR A 118 -7.99 10.57 36.51
N CYS A 119 -8.14 9.24 36.47
CA CYS A 119 -9.27 8.54 35.84
C CYS A 119 -10.64 8.94 36.41
N ASP A 120 -10.71 9.28 37.70
CA ASP A 120 -11.97 9.65 38.38
C ASP A 120 -12.51 11.00 37.89
N ASN A 121 -11.63 11.97 37.61
CA ASN A 121 -12.03 13.28 37.09
C ASN A 121 -12.51 13.20 35.62
N PHE A 122 -11.97 12.25 34.87
CA PHE A 122 -12.41 11.95 33.51
C PHE A 122 -13.80 11.28 33.51
N TYR A 123 -14.03 10.34 34.45
CA TYR A 123 -15.32 9.70 34.66
C TYR A 123 -16.41 10.71 35.02
N ILE A 124 -16.12 11.67 35.91
CA ILE A 124 -17.05 12.75 36.29
C ILE A 124 -17.39 13.66 35.10
N PHE A 125 -16.42 14.03 34.27
CA PHE A 125 -16.67 14.81 33.04
C PHE A 125 -17.52 14.03 32.02
N SER A 126 -17.31 12.72 31.90
CA SER A 126 -18.12 11.84 31.03
C SER A 126 -19.55 11.62 31.56
N LEU A 127 -19.72 11.58 32.88
CA LEU A 127 -21.03 11.54 33.56
C LEU A 127 -21.80 12.85 33.36
N PHE A 128 -21.09 13.98 33.40
CA PHE A 128 -21.67 15.29 33.14
C PHE A 128 -22.18 15.41 31.69
N LEU A 129 -21.36 15.03 30.71
CA LEU A 129 -21.72 15.00 29.30
C LEU A 129 -22.88 14.04 28.96
N SER A 130 -23.04 12.94 29.71
CA SER A 130 -24.07 11.93 29.45
C SER A 130 -25.41 12.21 30.14
N LYS A 131 -25.48 13.18 31.06
CA LYS A 131 -26.69 13.48 31.84
C LYS A 131 -27.34 14.82 31.54
N GLU A 132 -26.66 15.78 30.91
CA GLU A 132 -27.30 17.01 30.41
C GLU A 132 -27.54 16.93 28.89
N ASN A 133 -28.81 16.83 28.49
CA ASN A 133 -29.27 17.03 27.11
C ASN A 133 -29.08 18.47 26.59
N ALA A 134 -28.47 19.37 27.37
CA ALA A 134 -28.46 20.82 27.16
C ALA A 134 -27.10 21.41 26.74
N LEU A 135 -26.14 20.58 26.33
CA LEU A 135 -25.04 21.06 25.51
C LEU A 135 -25.52 21.17 24.07
N GLU A 136 -26.25 22.25 23.78
CA GLU A 136 -26.15 22.87 22.45
C GLU A 136 -24.67 23.22 22.26
N ILE A 137 -23.91 22.34 21.62
CA ILE A 137 -22.64 22.73 21.02
C ILE A 137 -23.03 23.64 19.87
N VAL A 138 -23.26 24.92 20.19
CA VAL A 138 -23.43 25.97 19.19
C VAL A 138 -22.22 25.89 18.28
N SER A 139 -22.48 25.57 17.01
CA SER A 139 -21.47 25.29 15.99
C SER A 139 -20.54 26.49 15.78
N CYS A 140 -19.54 26.64 16.65
CA CYS A 140 -18.41 27.49 16.41
C CYS A 140 -17.50 26.78 15.42
N LYS A 141 -17.10 27.49 14.35
CA LYS A 141 -16.18 27.03 13.29
C LYS A 141 -14.89 26.35 13.81
N ASN A 142 -14.55 26.49 15.10
CA ASN A 142 -13.29 26.08 15.70
C ASN A 142 -13.38 24.97 16.77
N THR A 143 -14.57 24.45 17.15
CA THR A 143 -14.67 23.52 18.29
C THR A 143 -13.91 22.20 18.08
N LEU A 144 -13.98 21.63 16.87
CA LEU A 144 -13.19 20.45 16.51
C LEU A 144 -11.68 20.77 16.47
N ILE A 145 -11.29 21.96 15.99
CA ILE A 145 -9.90 22.42 15.98
C ILE A 145 -9.36 22.48 17.42
N ASP A 146 -10.15 23.01 18.35
CA ASP A 146 -9.73 23.18 19.75
C ASP A 146 -9.68 21.85 20.52
N ILE A 147 -10.53 20.88 20.14
CA ILE A 147 -10.45 19.50 20.63
C ILE A 147 -9.21 18.78 20.09
N PHE A 148 -8.89 18.90 18.80
CA PHE A 148 -7.65 18.34 18.24
C PHE A 148 -6.39 19.02 18.80
N LYS A 149 -6.42 20.33 19.07
CA LYS A 149 -5.35 21.03 19.80
C LYS A 149 -5.18 20.54 21.24
N LEU A 150 -6.28 20.22 21.93
CA LEU A 150 -6.23 19.58 23.25
C LEU A 150 -5.56 18.20 23.14
N LEU A 151 -5.93 17.40 22.15
CA LEU A 151 -5.36 16.08 21.92
C LEU A 151 -3.86 16.10 21.56
N ASP A 152 -3.40 17.10 20.80
CA ASP A 152 -1.98 17.32 20.49
C ASP A 152 -1.17 17.85 21.69
N PHE A 153 -1.75 18.74 22.53
CA PHE A 153 -1.07 19.29 23.70
C PHE A 153 -0.65 18.18 24.69
N PHE A 154 -1.39 17.09 24.71
CA PHE A 154 -1.16 15.99 25.62
C PHE A 154 -0.15 14.94 25.13
N LEU A 155 0.46 15.08 23.94
CA LEU A 155 1.37 14.06 23.38
C LEU A 155 0.81 12.65 23.61
N ILE A 156 -0.46 12.47 23.25
CA ILE A 156 -1.28 11.36 23.74
C ILE A 156 -0.67 10.03 23.27
N GLU A 157 0.08 9.41 24.18
CA GLU A 157 0.30 7.98 24.16
C GLU A 157 -1.06 7.29 24.15
N ASP A 158 -1.12 6.06 23.62
CA ASP A 158 -2.32 5.21 23.60
C ASP A 158 -2.68 4.81 25.04
N THR A 159 -3.04 5.77 25.87
CA THR A 159 -3.38 5.62 27.27
C THR A 159 -4.88 5.56 27.39
N ILE A 160 -5.26 4.70 28.33
CA ILE A 160 -6.61 4.42 28.78
C ILE A 160 -7.55 5.66 28.76
N PRO A 161 -7.21 6.80 29.38
CA PRO A 161 -8.16 7.91 29.53
C PRO A 161 -8.46 8.61 28.20
N ASN A 162 -7.46 8.68 27.33
CA ASN A 162 -7.58 9.35 26.04
C ASN A 162 -8.50 8.56 25.10
N ILE A 163 -8.44 7.24 25.17
CA ILE A 163 -9.34 6.35 24.42
C ILE A 163 -10.79 6.54 24.88
N PHE A 164 -11.05 6.58 26.19
CA PHE A 164 -12.39 6.88 26.71
C PHE A 164 -12.89 8.27 26.31
N PHE A 165 -11.99 9.26 26.18
CA PHE A 165 -12.33 10.56 25.62
C PHE A 165 -12.77 10.49 24.18
N TYR A 166 -12.01 9.83 23.31
CA TYR A 166 -12.43 9.66 21.92
C TYR A 166 -13.80 9.00 21.83
N ILE A 167 -14.03 7.94 22.60
CA ILE A 167 -15.31 7.19 22.59
C ILE A 167 -16.48 8.07 23.02
N ASN A 168 -16.35 8.80 24.12
CA ASN A 168 -17.42 9.65 24.65
C ASN A 168 -17.66 10.89 23.78
N PHE A 169 -16.60 11.48 23.24
CA PHE A 169 -16.70 12.59 22.29
C PHE A 169 -17.46 12.16 21.03
N VAL A 170 -17.12 11.01 20.46
CA VAL A 170 -17.77 10.49 19.26
C VAL A 170 -19.23 10.11 19.56
N LYS A 171 -19.52 9.50 20.71
CA LYS A 171 -20.91 9.22 21.14
C LYS A 171 -21.75 10.49 21.14
N ASN A 172 -21.24 11.57 21.72
CA ASN A 172 -21.93 12.85 21.76
C ASN A 172 -22.10 13.48 20.38
N LEU A 173 -21.09 13.40 19.51
CA LEU A 173 -21.19 13.86 18.11
C LEU A 173 -22.32 13.14 17.35
N ILE A 174 -22.41 11.81 17.50
CA ILE A 174 -23.44 11.00 16.84
C ILE A 174 -24.83 11.25 17.45
N SER A 175 -24.95 11.23 18.79
CA SER A 175 -26.24 11.36 19.48
C SER A 175 -26.89 12.72 19.24
N ASN A 176 -26.06 13.78 19.17
CA ASN A 176 -26.55 15.15 19.08
C ASN A 176 -26.58 15.68 17.64
N GLN A 177 -26.33 14.82 16.64
CA GLN A 177 -26.32 15.18 15.21
C GLN A 177 -25.47 16.43 14.88
N ILE A 178 -24.38 16.62 15.62
CA ILE A 178 -23.59 17.87 15.55
C ILE A 178 -22.98 18.02 14.15
N TYR A 179 -23.26 19.16 13.51
CA TYR A 179 -22.79 19.48 12.17
C TYR A 179 -21.28 19.79 12.15
N VAL A 180 -20.54 19.11 11.28
CA VAL A 180 -19.12 19.41 11.04
C VAL A 180 -18.99 20.37 9.84
N PRO A 181 -18.35 21.55 9.99
CA PRO A 181 -18.28 22.53 8.92
C PRO A 181 -17.45 22.04 7.72
N ASN A 182 -17.94 22.22 6.50
CA ASN A 182 -17.30 21.79 5.24
C ASN A 182 -15.87 22.33 4.98
N LYS A 183 -15.38 23.32 5.75
CA LYS A 183 -14.03 23.88 5.62
C LYS A 183 -13.39 24.00 7.00
N PHE A 184 -12.59 22.99 7.34
CA PHE A 184 -11.65 23.03 8.46
C PHE A 184 -10.29 23.46 7.91
N THR A 185 -9.62 24.39 8.59
CA THR A 185 -8.26 24.82 8.22
C THR A 185 -7.29 24.38 9.30
N ILE A 186 -6.31 23.57 8.91
CA ILE A 186 -5.23 23.10 9.78
C ILE A 186 -4.27 24.27 10.03
N GLN A 187 -3.87 24.48 11.30
CA GLN A 187 -2.82 25.44 11.63
C GLN A 187 -1.45 24.90 11.20
N LYS A 188 -0.55 25.79 10.75
CA LYS A 188 0.80 25.48 10.21
C LYS A 188 1.70 24.60 11.10
N SER A 189 1.36 24.41 12.37
CA SER A 189 2.18 23.69 13.35
C SER A 189 1.97 22.17 13.39
N TRP A 190 1.00 21.63 12.64
CA TRP A 190 0.71 20.20 12.65
C TRP A 190 1.58 19.43 11.67
N THR A 191 2.21 18.33 12.11
CA THR A 191 2.84 17.39 11.17
C THR A 191 1.73 16.56 10.53
N ILE A 192 1.78 16.42 9.20
CA ILE A 192 0.78 15.68 8.41
C ILE A 192 0.60 14.24 8.94
N ASN A 193 1.67 13.63 9.47
CA ASN A 193 1.64 12.27 10.01
C ASN A 193 0.84 12.14 11.31
N ASN A 194 0.97 13.09 12.24
CA ASN A 194 0.19 13.06 13.49
C ASN A 194 -1.30 13.23 13.21
N ILE A 195 -1.65 14.17 12.31
CA ILE A 195 -3.03 14.40 11.88
C ILE A 195 -3.66 13.12 11.31
N ARG A 196 -2.95 12.45 10.39
CA ARG A 196 -3.43 11.20 9.80
C ARG A 196 -3.62 10.11 10.86
N LYS A 197 -2.64 9.92 11.76
CA LYS A 197 -2.72 8.92 12.84
C LYS A 197 -3.93 9.17 13.75
N HIS A 198 -4.11 10.41 14.23
CA HIS A 198 -5.23 10.75 15.10
C HIS A 198 -6.58 10.61 14.39
N LEU A 199 -6.68 11.01 13.12
CA LEU A 199 -7.90 10.84 12.34
C LEU A 199 -8.19 9.37 12.01
N GLN A 200 -7.15 8.54 11.84
CA GLN A 200 -7.31 7.09 11.66
C GLN A 200 -7.87 6.44 12.93
N ILE A 201 -7.31 6.74 14.11
CA ILE A 201 -7.85 6.32 15.41
C ILE A 201 -9.30 6.80 15.55
N PHE A 202 -9.56 8.04 15.17
CA PHE A 202 -10.90 8.61 15.22
C PHE A 202 -11.89 7.83 14.35
N LEU A 203 -11.54 7.57 13.09
CA LEU A 203 -12.35 6.80 12.14
C LEU A 203 -12.59 5.39 12.67
N THR A 204 -11.57 4.73 13.19
CA THR A 204 -11.66 3.42 13.84
C THR A 204 -12.66 3.43 15.00
N VAL A 205 -12.55 4.39 15.92
CA VAL A 205 -13.48 4.50 17.06
C VAL A 205 -14.92 4.71 16.58
N LEU A 206 -15.12 5.61 15.61
CA LEU A 206 -16.43 5.90 15.02
C LEU A 206 -17.09 4.64 14.45
N LEU A 207 -16.33 3.84 13.73
CA LEU A 207 -16.80 2.64 13.05
C LEU A 207 -17.13 1.52 14.04
N SER A 208 -16.38 1.44 15.14
CA SER A 208 -16.47 0.37 16.13
C SER A 208 -17.21 0.74 17.42
N ILE A 209 -17.90 1.88 17.52
CA ILE A 209 -18.54 2.33 18.79
C ILE A 209 -19.36 1.24 19.51
N ASP A 210 -20.10 0.41 18.77
CA ASP A 210 -20.93 -0.64 19.38
C ASP A 210 -20.07 -1.80 19.88
N ASP A 211 -19.07 -2.20 19.10
CA ASP A 211 -18.09 -3.22 19.49
C ASP A 211 -17.30 -2.75 20.71
N ILE A 212 -16.87 -1.48 20.71
CA ILE A 212 -16.17 -0.85 21.82
C ILE A 212 -17.06 -0.81 23.06
N ASN A 213 -18.34 -0.44 22.95
CA ASN A 213 -19.27 -0.47 24.07
C ASN A 213 -19.47 -1.88 24.63
N ASN A 214 -19.53 -2.88 23.76
CA ASN A 214 -19.63 -4.29 24.16
C ASN A 214 -18.34 -4.77 24.83
N ILE A 215 -17.18 -4.36 24.33
CA ILE A 215 -15.88 -4.66 24.93
C ILE A 215 -15.79 -3.97 26.29
N ILE A 216 -16.14 -2.68 26.42
CA ILE A 216 -16.18 -1.96 27.70
C ILE A 216 -17.07 -2.69 28.72
N ARG A 217 -18.27 -3.10 28.30
CA ARG A 217 -19.21 -3.85 29.15
C ARG A 217 -18.67 -5.20 29.60
N LYS A 218 -17.96 -5.92 28.72
CA LYS A 218 -17.41 -7.26 29.00
C LYS A 218 -16.08 -7.23 29.74
N SER A 219 -15.32 -6.15 29.58
CA SER A 219 -13.97 -5.99 30.12
C SER A 219 -13.94 -5.43 31.55
N ASN A 220 -15.09 -5.12 32.17
CA ASN A 220 -15.13 -4.38 33.45
C ASN A 220 -14.27 -3.10 33.43
N ASN A 221 -14.22 -2.41 32.29
CA ASN A 221 -13.32 -1.27 32.03
C ASN A 221 -11.82 -1.63 32.01
N ASP A 222 -11.42 -2.87 31.66
CA ASP A 222 -10.03 -3.19 31.34
C ASP A 222 -9.65 -2.56 30.00
N CYS A 223 -8.68 -1.67 30.08
CA CYS A 223 -8.36 -0.77 28.99
C CYS A 223 -7.25 -1.31 28.11
N ASN A 224 -6.48 -2.31 28.58
CA ASN A 224 -5.56 -3.04 27.72
C ASN A 224 -6.33 -3.78 26.64
N MET A 225 -7.48 -4.38 26.99
CA MET A 225 -8.38 -5.00 26.01
C MET A 225 -8.91 -4.00 24.98
N VAL A 226 -9.27 -2.78 25.40
CA VAL A 226 -9.73 -1.73 24.48
C VAL A 226 -8.59 -1.26 23.58
N ASN A 227 -7.37 -1.14 24.12
CA ASN A 227 -6.18 -0.77 23.37
C ASN A 227 -5.80 -1.80 22.31
N GLU A 228 -5.73 -3.07 22.71
CA GLU A 228 -5.47 -4.19 21.78
C GLU A 228 -6.52 -4.23 20.67
N PHE A 229 -7.80 -3.98 21.02
CA PHE A 229 -8.87 -3.88 20.04
C PHE A 229 -8.65 -2.73 19.06
N LEU A 230 -8.33 -1.52 19.53
CA LEU A 230 -8.06 -0.37 18.67
C LEU A 230 -6.83 -0.61 17.79
N GLN A 231 -5.74 -1.14 18.34
CA GLN A 231 -4.54 -1.49 17.59
C GLN A 231 -4.83 -2.52 16.49
N ARG A 232 -5.68 -3.51 16.76
CA ARG A 232 -6.16 -4.43 15.74
C ARG A 232 -6.99 -3.70 14.68
N LYS A 233 -7.96 -2.88 15.07
CA LYS A 233 -8.81 -2.12 14.14
C LYS A 233 -8.06 -1.06 13.32
N LEU A 234 -6.95 -0.53 13.83
CA LEU A 234 -6.06 0.37 13.09
C LEU A 234 -5.28 -0.36 11.99
N LYS A 235 -5.08 -1.66 12.09
CA LYS A 235 -4.52 -2.47 10.98
C LYS A 235 -5.58 -2.71 9.89
N GLU A 236 -6.84 -2.77 10.28
CA GLU A 236 -8.00 -2.93 9.39
C GLU A 236 -8.34 -1.63 8.63
N ILE A 237 -8.05 -0.47 9.23
CA ILE A 237 -8.21 0.86 8.63
C ILE A 237 -6.93 1.65 8.76
N PHE A 238 -6.30 2.01 7.65
CA PHE A 238 -5.15 2.90 7.72
C PHE A 238 -5.09 3.96 6.64
N VAL A 239 -4.45 5.09 7.00
CA VAL A 239 -4.25 6.23 6.12
C VAL A 239 -2.75 6.47 5.95
N GLU A 240 -2.24 6.18 4.76
CA GLU A 240 -0.83 6.36 4.42
C GLU A 240 -0.72 7.04 3.05
N ASN A 241 0.10 8.09 2.94
CA ASN A 241 0.37 8.78 1.67
C ASN A 241 -0.91 9.16 0.87
N ASP A 242 -1.87 9.83 1.50
CA ASP A 242 -3.18 10.19 0.93
C ASP A 242 -4.05 8.98 0.49
N SER A 243 -3.72 7.76 0.94
CA SER A 243 -4.43 6.53 0.63
C SER A 243 -5.15 6.00 1.87
N LEU A 244 -6.46 5.77 1.76
CA LEU A 244 -7.27 5.12 2.79
C LEU A 244 -7.48 3.65 2.41
N PHE A 245 -7.07 2.74 3.28
CA PHE A 245 -7.36 1.31 3.17
C PHE A 245 -8.48 0.92 4.13
N ILE A 246 -9.43 0.12 3.65
CA ILE A 246 -10.57 -0.41 4.40
C ILE A 246 -10.68 -1.91 4.12
N ASP A 247 -10.58 -2.72 5.16
CA ASP A 247 -10.78 -4.16 5.06
C ASP A 247 -12.26 -4.59 5.09
N GLU A 248 -12.49 -5.91 5.00
CA GLU A 248 -13.82 -6.50 4.90
C GLU A 248 -14.66 -6.23 6.15
N HIS A 249 -14.06 -6.45 7.32
CA HIS A 249 -14.74 -6.30 8.61
C HIS A 249 -15.22 -4.86 8.83
N VAL A 250 -14.37 -3.89 8.48
CA VAL A 250 -14.70 -2.48 8.61
C VAL A 250 -15.75 -2.09 7.58
N PHE A 251 -15.61 -2.54 6.33
CA PHE A 251 -16.58 -2.20 5.30
C PHE A 251 -17.97 -2.75 5.66
N ASP A 252 -18.06 -3.96 6.20
CA ASP A 252 -19.30 -4.52 6.75
C ASP A 252 -19.88 -3.69 7.91
N LEU A 253 -19.04 -3.14 8.80
CA LEU A 253 -19.49 -2.21 9.84
C LEU A 253 -20.06 -0.92 9.24
N ILE A 254 -19.45 -0.39 8.18
CA ILE A 254 -19.99 0.74 7.41
C ILE A 254 -21.37 0.35 6.88
N LEU A 255 -21.49 -0.79 6.19
CA LEU A 255 -22.75 -1.30 5.63
C LEU A 255 -23.84 -1.46 6.69
N LYS A 256 -23.49 -1.90 7.91
CA LYS A 256 -24.44 -1.99 9.03
C LYS A 256 -24.91 -0.60 9.49
N LYS A 257 -24.07 0.42 9.42
CA LYS A 257 -24.34 1.79 9.91
C LYS A 257 -24.86 2.76 8.85
N ILE A 258 -25.05 2.36 7.59
CA ILE A 258 -25.50 3.24 6.50
C ILE A 258 -26.86 3.91 6.71
N GLY A 259 -27.73 3.37 7.57
CA GLY A 259 -28.99 4.02 7.94
C GLY A 259 -28.80 5.26 8.83
N ASN A 260 -27.63 5.40 9.47
CA ASN A 260 -27.31 6.54 10.30
C ASN A 260 -26.71 7.68 9.44
N ILE A 261 -27.55 8.64 9.07
CA ILE A 261 -27.18 9.77 8.22
C ILE A 261 -26.05 10.62 8.84
N ALA A 262 -26.03 10.77 10.17
CA ALA A 262 -24.98 11.52 10.86
C ALA A 262 -23.62 10.83 10.72
N PHE A 263 -23.59 9.51 10.89
CA PHE A 263 -22.40 8.69 10.67
C PHE A 263 -21.88 8.81 9.24
N ILE A 264 -22.74 8.72 8.23
CA ILE A 264 -22.34 8.85 6.81
C ILE A 264 -21.78 10.25 6.50
N LYS A 265 -22.47 11.31 6.95
CA LYS A 265 -21.99 12.70 6.77
C LYS A 265 -20.63 12.90 7.43
N PHE A 266 -20.44 12.31 8.60
CA PHE A 266 -19.18 12.39 9.33
C PHE A 266 -18.06 11.64 8.62
N LEU A 267 -18.28 10.39 8.20
CA LEU A 267 -17.30 9.60 7.44
C LEU A 267 -16.87 10.33 6.16
N ARG A 268 -17.84 10.86 5.40
CA ARG A 268 -17.60 11.69 4.22
C ARG A 268 -16.75 12.93 4.53
N PHE A 269 -17.07 13.64 5.62
CA PHE A 269 -16.31 14.83 6.03
C PHE A 269 -14.84 14.49 6.28
N ASN A 270 -14.56 13.35 6.93
CA ASN A 270 -13.19 12.97 7.26
C ASN A 270 -12.39 12.53 6.03
N ILE A 271 -13.00 11.76 5.12
CA ILE A 271 -12.37 11.40 3.85
C ILE A 271 -12.00 12.67 3.05
N PHE A 272 -12.92 13.63 2.99
CA PHE A 272 -12.68 14.92 2.35
C PHE A 272 -11.57 15.72 3.07
N PHE A 273 -11.61 15.78 4.39
CA PHE A 273 -10.66 16.53 5.21
C PHE A 273 -9.23 16.00 5.11
N LEU A 274 -9.09 14.67 5.02
CA LEU A 274 -7.81 13.99 4.85
C LEU A 274 -7.21 14.15 3.44
N GLU A 275 -7.92 14.84 2.52
CA GLU A 275 -7.53 14.99 1.11
C GLU A 275 -7.21 13.63 0.47
N ILE A 276 -7.97 12.59 0.84
CA ILE A 276 -7.74 11.23 0.36
C ILE A 276 -7.83 11.20 -1.17
N LYS A 277 -6.71 10.86 -1.80
CA LYS A 277 -6.61 10.71 -3.25
C LYS A 277 -6.96 9.30 -3.69
N LYS A 278 -6.64 8.31 -2.84
CA LYS A 278 -6.85 6.89 -3.13
C LYS A 278 -7.67 6.22 -2.04
N ILE A 279 -8.69 5.47 -2.43
CA ILE A 279 -9.45 4.62 -1.51
C ILE A 279 -9.35 3.18 -2.01
N THR A 280 -8.89 2.28 -1.14
CA THR A 280 -8.90 0.84 -1.37
C THR A 280 -9.86 0.18 -0.40
N ILE A 281 -10.83 -0.57 -0.93
CA ILE A 281 -11.78 -1.35 -0.14
C ILE A 281 -11.63 -2.81 -0.55
N LEU A 282 -11.31 -3.66 0.42
CA LEU A 282 -11.17 -5.10 0.24
C LEU A 282 -12.28 -5.80 1.01
N ALA A 283 -13.11 -6.61 0.34
CA ALA A 283 -14.20 -7.34 0.95
C ALA A 283 -14.63 -8.52 0.07
N GLU A 284 -14.38 -9.74 0.52
CA GLU A 284 -14.76 -10.95 -0.20
C GLU A 284 -16.25 -11.22 -0.13
N LYS A 285 -16.83 -11.13 1.08
CA LYS A 285 -18.25 -11.39 1.34
C LYS A 285 -18.87 -10.20 2.04
N LEU A 286 -20.01 -9.74 1.51
CA LEU A 286 -20.70 -8.58 2.06
C LEU A 286 -21.98 -8.99 2.79
N ASP A 287 -22.23 -8.45 3.99
CA ASP A 287 -23.52 -8.59 4.67
C ASP A 287 -24.58 -7.66 4.05
N LEU A 288 -25.33 -8.18 3.09
CA LEU A 288 -26.25 -7.42 2.24
C LEU A 288 -27.66 -7.24 2.82
N LYS A 289 -27.87 -7.52 4.12
CA LYS A 289 -29.20 -7.42 4.78
C LYS A 289 -29.85 -6.04 4.66
N ARG A 290 -29.08 -4.98 4.37
CA ARG A 290 -29.53 -3.59 4.25
C ARG A 290 -29.33 -2.99 2.85
N SER A 291 -29.34 -3.82 1.80
CA SER A 291 -29.11 -3.37 0.41
C SER A 291 -30.00 -2.20 -0.04
N GLY A 292 -31.25 -2.12 0.45
CA GLY A 292 -32.16 -1.01 0.19
C GLY A 292 -31.71 0.37 0.70
N LEU A 293 -30.66 0.43 1.54
CA LEU A 293 -30.09 1.67 2.07
C LEU A 293 -28.73 2.03 1.42
N PHE A 294 -28.24 1.25 0.45
CA PHE A 294 -26.94 1.50 -0.19
C PHE A 294 -26.87 2.84 -0.92
N ASN A 295 -28.00 3.43 -1.31
CA ASN A 295 -28.05 4.81 -1.79
C ASN A 295 -27.38 5.82 -0.83
N ASN A 296 -27.37 5.54 0.47
CA ASN A 296 -26.70 6.42 1.45
C ASN A 296 -25.17 6.38 1.37
N ILE A 297 -24.58 5.35 0.74
CA ILE A 297 -23.13 5.25 0.54
C ILE A 297 -22.69 6.18 -0.60
N SER A 298 -23.59 6.49 -1.54
CA SER A 298 -23.33 7.45 -2.60
C SER A 298 -22.84 8.75 -1.96
N ASP A 299 -21.67 9.23 -2.42
CA ASP A 299 -20.93 10.39 -1.88
C ASP A 299 -19.96 10.13 -0.71
N THR A 300 -19.82 8.92 -0.20
CA THR A 300 -18.90 8.66 0.93
C THR A 300 -17.46 8.55 0.46
N PHE A 301 -17.21 7.72 -0.56
CA PHE A 301 -15.87 7.36 -1.02
C PHE A 301 -15.39 8.22 -2.20
N ILE A 302 -15.42 9.54 -2.02
CA ILE A 302 -15.01 10.49 -3.05
C ILE A 302 -13.47 10.54 -3.12
N SER A 303 -12.89 10.08 -4.22
CA SER A 303 -11.43 10.01 -4.44
C SER A 303 -11.07 10.10 -5.93
N GLU A 304 -9.78 10.30 -6.24
CA GLU A 304 -9.27 10.26 -7.63
C GLU A 304 -8.95 8.84 -8.10
N GLU A 305 -8.46 7.99 -7.19
CA GLU A 305 -8.22 6.55 -7.39
C GLU A 305 -9.13 5.74 -6.48
N LEU A 306 -9.94 4.86 -7.07
CA LEU A 306 -10.80 3.94 -6.33
C LEU A 306 -10.43 2.50 -6.67
N VAL A 307 -10.14 1.70 -5.65
CA VAL A 307 -9.82 0.27 -5.75
C VAL A 307 -10.85 -0.53 -4.96
N LEU A 308 -11.57 -1.42 -5.63
CA LEU A 308 -12.60 -2.28 -5.06
C LEU A 308 -12.24 -3.73 -5.34
N GLU A 309 -11.96 -4.50 -4.29
CA GLU A 309 -11.44 -5.86 -4.41
C GLU A 309 -12.27 -6.87 -3.61
N GLY A 310 -12.83 -7.86 -4.30
CA GLY A 310 -13.51 -9.01 -3.69
C GLY A 310 -14.82 -9.37 -4.37
N SER A 311 -15.39 -10.53 -4.00
CA SER A 311 -16.36 -11.23 -4.86
C SER A 311 -17.76 -10.60 -4.95
N ASP A 312 -18.20 -9.93 -3.89
CA ASP A 312 -19.57 -9.39 -3.78
C ASP A 312 -19.70 -7.92 -4.21
N PHE A 313 -18.61 -7.27 -4.64
CA PHE A 313 -18.61 -5.84 -4.94
C PHE A 313 -19.58 -5.43 -6.06
N TYR A 314 -19.91 -6.33 -6.99
CA TYR A 314 -20.86 -6.06 -8.07
C TYR A 314 -22.24 -5.56 -7.59
N LYS A 315 -22.60 -5.88 -6.34
CA LYS A 315 -23.84 -5.46 -5.69
C LYS A 315 -23.77 -4.04 -5.15
N VAL A 316 -22.57 -3.54 -4.86
CA VAL A 316 -22.34 -2.25 -4.17
C VAL A 316 -21.70 -1.20 -5.09
N ILE A 317 -20.92 -1.63 -6.10
CA ILE A 317 -20.27 -0.75 -7.08
C ILE A 317 -21.20 0.32 -7.65
N PRO A 318 -22.43 0.00 -8.12
CA PRO A 318 -23.32 1.03 -8.66
C PRO A 318 -23.57 2.17 -7.66
N TYR A 319 -23.74 1.84 -6.38
CA TYR A 319 -24.02 2.81 -5.33
C TYR A 319 -22.78 3.63 -4.91
N ILE A 320 -21.58 3.04 -5.01
CA ILE A 320 -20.33 3.75 -4.72
C ILE A 320 -20.03 4.75 -5.86
N ILE A 321 -20.17 4.31 -7.10
CA ILE A 321 -19.79 5.09 -8.29
C ILE A 321 -20.82 6.17 -8.61
N ASP A 322 -22.13 5.89 -8.52
CA ASP A 322 -23.19 6.81 -8.95
C ASP A 322 -23.38 8.06 -8.06
N GLY A 323 -22.53 8.27 -7.06
CA GLY A 323 -22.58 9.44 -6.19
C GLY A 323 -21.98 10.72 -6.78
N ARG A 324 -22.01 11.81 -6.01
CA ARG A 324 -21.42 13.13 -6.30
C ARG A 324 -19.91 13.11 -6.55
N GLY A 325 -19.23 12.03 -6.19
CA GLY A 325 -17.79 11.85 -6.42
C GLY A 325 -17.44 11.39 -7.82
N ILE A 326 -18.42 11.03 -8.66
CA ILE A 326 -18.19 10.35 -9.94
C ILE A 326 -17.25 11.10 -10.88
N ASP A 327 -17.35 12.43 -10.94
CA ASP A 327 -16.52 13.28 -11.80
C ASP A 327 -15.07 13.42 -11.29
N LYS A 328 -14.76 12.99 -10.06
CA LYS A 328 -13.40 13.01 -9.53
C LYS A 328 -12.60 11.76 -9.87
N ILE A 329 -13.26 10.65 -10.14
CA ILE A 329 -12.61 9.36 -10.38
C ILE A 329 -11.84 9.41 -11.71
N LYS A 330 -10.53 9.31 -11.63
CA LYS A 330 -9.59 9.24 -12.76
C LYS A 330 -9.04 7.82 -12.96
N ILE A 331 -8.88 7.08 -11.85
CA ILE A 331 -8.36 5.72 -11.84
C ILE A 331 -9.37 4.84 -11.11
N LEU A 332 -9.83 3.77 -11.78
CA LEU A 332 -10.71 2.79 -11.18
C LEU A 332 -10.13 1.40 -11.34
N LYS A 333 -10.04 0.67 -10.24
CA LYS A 333 -9.63 -0.74 -10.21
C LYS A 333 -10.74 -1.56 -9.55
N ILE A 334 -11.24 -2.54 -10.28
CA ILE A 334 -12.24 -3.50 -9.83
C ILE A 334 -11.61 -4.88 -9.96
N ILE A 335 -11.51 -5.61 -8.85
CA ILE A 335 -10.76 -6.87 -8.80
C ILE A 335 -11.62 -7.95 -8.16
N GLY A 336 -11.70 -9.11 -8.82
CA GLY A 336 -12.28 -10.32 -8.25
C GLY A 336 -13.80 -10.32 -8.10
N THR A 337 -14.52 -9.40 -8.74
CA THR A 337 -16.00 -9.31 -8.69
C THR A 337 -16.64 -9.58 -10.04
N GLU A 338 -17.89 -10.02 -10.06
CA GLU A 338 -18.66 -10.10 -11.29
C GLU A 338 -18.90 -8.70 -11.92
N ILE A 339 -18.95 -8.60 -13.25
CA ILE A 339 -19.38 -7.36 -13.93
C ILE A 339 -20.78 -7.55 -14.50
N THR A 340 -21.77 -7.05 -13.77
CA THR A 340 -23.18 -7.07 -14.17
C THR A 340 -23.53 -5.88 -15.06
N LYS A 341 -24.71 -5.91 -15.70
CA LYS A 341 -25.26 -4.76 -16.44
C LYS A 341 -25.35 -3.48 -15.59
N GLY A 342 -25.67 -3.61 -14.30
CA GLY A 342 -25.74 -2.48 -13.38
C GLY A 342 -24.38 -1.82 -13.14
N VAL A 343 -23.32 -2.63 -13.04
CA VAL A 343 -21.95 -2.14 -12.94
C VAL A 343 -21.57 -1.35 -14.20
N ILE A 344 -21.78 -1.91 -15.40
CA ILE A 344 -21.45 -1.21 -16.65
C ILE A 344 -22.23 0.09 -16.84
N PHE A 345 -23.52 0.10 -16.49
CA PHE A 345 -24.32 1.32 -16.53
C PHE A 345 -23.71 2.43 -15.67
N SER A 346 -23.13 2.08 -14.52
CA SER A 346 -22.47 3.01 -13.61
C SER A 346 -21.11 3.45 -14.17
N LEU A 347 -20.32 2.51 -14.72
CA LEU A 347 -19.04 2.83 -15.38
C LEU A 347 -19.24 3.83 -16.53
N ASN A 348 -20.32 3.69 -17.30
CA ASN A 348 -20.66 4.58 -18.41
C ASN A 348 -20.89 6.04 -18.04
N LYS A 349 -21.08 6.33 -16.75
CA LYS A 349 -21.26 7.70 -16.26
C LYS A 349 -19.92 8.37 -15.90
N LEU A 350 -18.82 7.63 -15.84
CA LEU A 350 -17.48 8.16 -15.54
C LEU A 350 -16.93 8.94 -16.75
N LYS A 351 -16.87 10.27 -16.64
CA LYS A 351 -16.42 11.14 -17.74
C LYS A 351 -14.92 11.44 -17.73
N ASN A 352 -14.30 11.39 -16.55
CA ASN A 352 -12.92 11.83 -16.33
C ASN A 352 -11.94 10.67 -16.11
N ILE A 353 -12.40 9.43 -16.29
CA ILE A 353 -11.56 8.25 -16.12
C ILE A 353 -10.49 8.18 -17.23
N CYS A 354 -9.24 8.01 -16.81
CA CYS A 354 -8.10 7.85 -17.71
C CYS A 354 -7.46 6.45 -17.59
N SER A 355 -7.70 5.74 -16.50
CA SER A 355 -7.19 4.39 -16.25
C SER A 355 -8.28 3.51 -15.66
N MET A 356 -8.53 2.37 -16.30
CA MET A 356 -9.48 1.36 -15.84
C MET A 356 -8.81 -0.01 -15.77
N THR A 357 -8.93 -0.66 -14.63
CA THR A 357 -8.49 -2.04 -14.40
C THR A 357 -9.67 -2.85 -13.92
N ILE A 358 -10.01 -3.93 -14.62
CA ILE A 358 -11.06 -4.87 -14.24
C ILE A 358 -10.45 -6.27 -14.33
N ILE A 359 -10.05 -6.84 -13.19
CA ILE A 359 -9.32 -8.11 -13.14
C ILE A 359 -10.18 -9.21 -12.54
N SER A 360 -10.01 -10.45 -13.03
CA SER A 360 -10.62 -11.65 -12.43
C SER A 360 -12.13 -11.53 -12.27
N SER A 361 -12.76 -10.92 -13.27
CA SER A 361 -14.17 -10.62 -13.24
C SER A 361 -14.91 -11.54 -14.21
N GLU A 362 -15.89 -12.30 -13.72
CA GLU A 362 -16.78 -13.02 -14.63
C GLU A 362 -17.61 -12.00 -15.40
N LEU A 363 -17.27 -11.81 -16.66
CA LEU A 363 -18.07 -11.03 -17.59
C LEU A 363 -19.24 -11.91 -18.02
N ARG A 364 -20.45 -11.63 -17.51
CA ARG A 364 -21.64 -12.23 -18.13
C ARG A 364 -21.75 -11.68 -19.56
N ALA A 365 -22.04 -12.57 -20.51
CA ALA A 365 -21.90 -12.32 -21.94
C ALA A 365 -22.57 -11.02 -22.44
N ASN A 366 -21.90 -10.30 -23.36
CA ASN A 366 -22.40 -9.11 -24.06
C ASN A 366 -22.73 -7.91 -23.16
N ILE A 367 -22.05 -7.78 -22.01
CA ILE A 367 -22.34 -6.72 -21.03
C ILE A 367 -21.49 -5.47 -21.22
N LEU A 368 -20.27 -5.57 -21.77
CA LEU A 368 -19.30 -4.46 -21.87
C LEU A 368 -19.65 -3.41 -22.95
N VAL A 369 -20.88 -2.92 -23.02
CA VAL A 369 -21.26 -1.82 -23.92
C VAL A 369 -20.90 -0.50 -23.26
N PHE A 370 -19.84 0.14 -23.74
CA PHE A 370 -19.43 1.46 -23.28
C PHE A 370 -19.99 2.59 -24.15
N ASN A 371 -20.43 3.67 -23.52
CA ASN A 371 -20.99 4.85 -24.21
C ASN A 371 -19.93 5.94 -24.43
N LYS A 372 -20.23 6.88 -25.34
CA LYS A 372 -19.39 8.04 -25.73
C LYS A 372 -18.65 8.79 -24.62
N GLY A 373 -19.18 8.83 -23.39
CA GLY A 373 -18.53 9.51 -22.27
C GLY A 373 -17.15 8.91 -21.92
N LEU A 374 -17.05 7.58 -21.90
CA LEU A 374 -15.80 6.87 -21.61
C LEU A 374 -14.79 6.89 -22.77
N GLU A 375 -15.29 7.02 -24.00
CA GLU A 375 -14.51 6.90 -25.25
C GLU A 375 -13.43 7.99 -25.43
N THR A 376 -13.56 9.12 -24.70
CA THR A 376 -12.78 10.34 -24.96
C THR A 376 -11.52 10.50 -24.11
N ASN A 377 -11.45 9.86 -22.94
CA ASN A 377 -10.36 10.11 -21.97
C ASN A 377 -9.60 8.86 -21.53
N LEU A 378 -10.13 7.66 -21.77
CA LEU A 378 -9.51 6.42 -21.31
C LEU A 378 -8.22 6.13 -22.10
N LYS A 379 -7.10 6.06 -21.39
CA LYS A 379 -5.75 5.83 -21.95
C LYS A 379 -5.23 4.44 -21.62
N TYR A 380 -5.50 3.97 -20.40
CA TYR A 380 -5.06 2.68 -19.90
C TYR A 380 -6.27 1.78 -19.64
N LEU A 381 -6.25 0.58 -20.22
CA LEU A 381 -7.26 -0.45 -20.02
C LEU A 381 -6.58 -1.78 -19.71
N ASP A 382 -6.94 -2.36 -18.57
CA ASP A 382 -6.51 -3.70 -18.17
C ASP A 382 -7.75 -4.55 -17.87
N LEU A 383 -7.98 -5.59 -18.66
CA LEU A 383 -9.06 -6.56 -18.45
C LEU A 383 -8.52 -7.97 -18.14
N SER A 384 -7.31 -8.06 -17.59
CA SER A 384 -6.63 -9.33 -17.36
C SER A 384 -7.46 -10.31 -16.51
N ARG A 385 -7.29 -11.61 -16.76
CA ARG A 385 -7.99 -12.71 -16.09
C ARG A 385 -9.51 -12.63 -16.23
N SER A 386 -10.00 -12.03 -17.32
CA SER A 386 -11.43 -11.97 -17.65
C SER A 386 -11.72 -12.85 -18.85
N LYS A 387 -12.82 -13.61 -18.85
CA LYS A 387 -13.22 -14.46 -19.98
C LYS A 387 -13.80 -13.61 -21.12
N LEU A 388 -12.94 -12.95 -21.89
CA LEU A 388 -13.33 -12.01 -22.95
C LEU A 388 -13.75 -12.75 -24.22
N ARG A 389 -14.81 -12.26 -24.88
CA ARG A 389 -15.22 -12.68 -26.22
C ARG A 389 -15.07 -11.54 -27.22
N LYS A 390 -15.11 -11.88 -28.51
CA LYS A 390 -14.98 -10.90 -29.60
C LYS A 390 -15.94 -9.70 -29.48
N ASN A 391 -17.20 -9.95 -29.14
CA ASN A 391 -18.21 -8.89 -28.98
C ASN A 391 -17.87 -7.95 -27.82
N ASP A 392 -17.33 -8.48 -26.72
CA ASP A 392 -16.92 -7.67 -25.57
C ASP A 392 -15.80 -6.71 -25.96
N ILE A 393 -14.83 -7.22 -26.72
CA ILE A 393 -13.68 -6.48 -27.22
C ILE A 393 -14.08 -5.42 -28.27
N GLN A 394 -15.03 -5.74 -29.15
CA GLN A 394 -15.49 -4.83 -30.20
C GLN A 394 -16.07 -3.52 -29.65
N ASN A 395 -16.66 -3.54 -28.45
CA ASN A 395 -17.21 -2.36 -27.80
C ASN A 395 -16.15 -1.30 -27.45
N PHE A 396 -14.87 -1.67 -27.39
CA PHE A 396 -13.78 -0.72 -27.15
C PHE A 396 -13.22 -0.12 -28.44
N ALA A 397 -13.58 -0.64 -29.62
CA ALA A 397 -12.99 -0.22 -30.90
C ALA A 397 -13.22 1.27 -31.19
N ASP A 398 -14.33 1.85 -30.73
CA ASP A 398 -14.62 3.27 -30.93
C ASP A 398 -13.84 4.22 -30.01
N MET A 399 -13.12 3.71 -28.99
CA MET A 399 -12.27 4.55 -28.13
C MET A 399 -11.18 5.25 -28.95
N THR A 400 -10.81 6.46 -28.53
CA THR A 400 -9.91 7.32 -29.34
C THR A 400 -8.54 7.56 -28.70
N GLU A 401 -8.45 7.49 -27.37
CA GLU A 401 -7.23 7.86 -26.63
C GLU A 401 -6.48 6.69 -25.98
N LEU A 402 -6.92 5.43 -26.19
CA LEU A 402 -6.24 4.26 -25.64
C LEU A 402 -4.78 4.17 -26.13
N ASN A 403 -3.86 4.12 -25.18
CA ASN A 403 -2.42 4.00 -25.41
C ASN A 403 -1.83 2.71 -24.82
N THR A 404 -2.49 2.12 -23.82
CA THR A 404 -2.04 0.89 -23.15
C THR A 404 -3.22 -0.06 -22.97
N ILE A 405 -3.04 -1.30 -23.42
CA ILE A 405 -4.00 -2.38 -23.29
C ILE A 405 -3.30 -3.61 -22.69
N ILE A 406 -3.92 -4.20 -21.67
CA ILE A 406 -3.45 -5.43 -21.01
C ILE A 406 -4.61 -6.44 -20.92
N PHE A 407 -4.40 -7.63 -21.47
CA PHE A 407 -5.37 -8.72 -21.55
C PHE A 407 -4.76 -10.08 -21.17
N ASN A 408 -3.94 -10.10 -20.12
CA ASN A 408 -3.29 -11.34 -19.68
C ASN A 408 -4.32 -12.38 -19.26
N ASP A 409 -4.10 -13.66 -19.60
CA ASP A 409 -4.95 -14.77 -19.18
C ASP A 409 -6.46 -14.52 -19.51
N SER A 410 -6.75 -13.85 -20.64
CA SER A 410 -8.13 -13.38 -20.93
C SER A 410 -8.76 -13.96 -22.19
N PHE A 411 -7.97 -14.51 -23.12
CA PHE A 411 -8.49 -15.06 -24.37
C PHE A 411 -8.46 -16.58 -24.37
N HIS A 412 -9.64 -17.16 -24.19
CA HIS A 412 -9.87 -18.61 -24.25
C HIS A 412 -10.46 -19.06 -25.59
N GLU A 413 -10.97 -18.12 -26.39
CA GLU A 413 -11.52 -18.35 -27.72
C GLU A 413 -10.65 -17.64 -28.76
N ASN A 414 -10.38 -18.33 -29.86
CA ASN A 414 -9.75 -17.75 -31.04
C ASN A 414 -10.60 -16.61 -31.62
N ASN A 415 -9.96 -15.66 -32.32
CA ASN A 415 -10.61 -14.52 -33.01
C ASN A 415 -11.23 -13.48 -32.06
N THR A 416 -10.87 -13.50 -30.77
CA THR A 416 -11.38 -12.56 -29.76
C THR A 416 -10.79 -11.16 -29.94
N PHE A 417 -9.47 -11.04 -30.05
CA PHE A 417 -8.77 -9.76 -30.19
C PHE A 417 -9.05 -9.09 -31.54
N ALA A 418 -9.42 -9.87 -32.56
CA ALA A 418 -9.88 -9.38 -33.85
C ALA A 418 -11.10 -8.45 -33.78
N GLY A 419 -11.82 -8.40 -32.65
CA GLY A 419 -12.82 -7.36 -32.39
C GLY A 419 -12.28 -5.92 -32.52
N LEU A 420 -10.97 -5.71 -32.37
CA LEU A 420 -10.31 -4.39 -32.49
C LEU A 420 -9.82 -4.04 -33.91
N LYS A 421 -10.17 -4.83 -34.93
CA LYS A 421 -9.76 -4.59 -36.33
C LYS A 421 -10.10 -3.18 -36.84
N HIS A 422 -11.21 -2.61 -36.38
CA HIS A 422 -11.67 -1.28 -36.75
C HIS A 422 -11.43 -0.23 -35.66
N SER A 423 -10.46 -0.47 -34.76
CA SER A 423 -10.19 0.44 -33.65
C SER A 423 -9.77 1.85 -34.11
N ARG A 424 -10.36 2.88 -33.51
CA ARG A 424 -10.02 4.29 -33.79
C ARG A 424 -8.72 4.70 -33.12
N PHE A 425 -8.36 4.05 -32.02
CA PHE A 425 -7.10 4.24 -31.31
C PHE A 425 -5.90 3.49 -31.93
N LYS A 426 -6.03 2.84 -33.10
CA LYS A 426 -4.95 2.04 -33.70
C LYS A 426 -3.62 2.78 -33.89
N ASN A 427 -3.70 4.10 -34.11
CA ASN A 427 -2.53 4.97 -34.27
C ASN A 427 -2.06 5.60 -32.94
N LYS A 428 -2.71 5.32 -31.82
CA LYS A 428 -2.40 5.84 -30.48
C LYS A 428 -1.84 4.75 -29.56
N LEU A 429 -2.16 3.48 -29.82
CA LEU A 429 -1.69 2.35 -29.02
C LEU A 429 -0.17 2.25 -29.04
N LYS A 430 0.43 2.24 -27.85
CA LYS A 430 1.88 2.14 -27.61
C LYS A 430 2.27 0.87 -26.87
N TRP A 431 1.40 0.36 -26.00
CA TRP A 431 1.67 -0.83 -25.20
C TRP A 431 0.55 -1.84 -25.35
N LEU A 432 0.90 -3.05 -25.74
CA LEU A 432 -0.03 -4.18 -25.85
C LEU A 432 0.56 -5.40 -25.15
N GLU A 433 -0.21 -5.93 -24.21
CA GLU A 433 0.16 -7.12 -23.46
C GLU A 433 -0.99 -8.14 -23.49
N ILE A 434 -0.71 -9.32 -24.04
CA ILE A 434 -1.64 -10.45 -24.16
C ILE A 434 -0.83 -11.72 -23.83
N LYS A 435 -0.68 -12.01 -22.53
CA LYS A 435 0.02 -13.23 -22.07
C LYS A 435 -0.92 -14.40 -21.88
N ASN A 436 -0.35 -15.60 -21.88
CA ASN A 436 -1.02 -16.85 -21.49
C ASN A 436 -2.41 -17.01 -22.12
N SER A 437 -2.50 -16.71 -23.41
CA SER A 437 -3.77 -16.65 -24.14
C SER A 437 -3.72 -17.52 -25.40
N SER A 438 -4.87 -17.71 -26.06
CA SER A 438 -4.93 -18.31 -27.39
C SER A 438 -5.29 -17.25 -28.44
N LEU A 439 -4.46 -17.12 -29.47
CA LEU A 439 -4.66 -16.22 -30.59
C LEU A 439 -4.78 -16.99 -31.91
N SER A 440 -5.62 -16.49 -32.81
CA SER A 440 -5.73 -16.95 -34.19
C SER A 440 -4.93 -16.07 -35.17
N SER A 441 -4.84 -16.51 -36.42
CA SER A 441 -4.38 -15.70 -37.56
C SER A 441 -4.99 -14.30 -37.62
N GLU A 442 -6.31 -14.17 -37.38
CA GLU A 442 -7.00 -12.89 -37.50
C GLU A 442 -6.75 -11.97 -36.29
N ASP A 443 -6.56 -12.55 -35.11
CA ASP A 443 -6.09 -11.80 -33.94
C ASP A 443 -4.70 -11.24 -34.19
N PHE A 444 -3.79 -12.08 -34.71
CA PHE A 444 -2.45 -11.67 -35.05
C PHE A 444 -2.44 -10.58 -36.13
N ASN A 445 -3.24 -10.72 -37.20
CA ASN A 445 -3.45 -9.67 -38.20
C ASN A 445 -3.91 -8.35 -37.59
N THR A 446 -4.75 -8.40 -36.57
CA THR A 446 -5.24 -7.22 -35.86
C THR A 446 -4.11 -6.56 -35.07
N ILE A 447 -3.20 -7.32 -34.45
CA ILE A 447 -2.01 -6.78 -33.80
C ILE A 447 -1.13 -6.00 -34.79
N LEU A 448 -1.00 -6.49 -36.03
CA LEU A 448 -0.20 -5.83 -37.09
C LEU A 448 -0.75 -4.46 -37.52
N LEU A 449 -1.97 -4.09 -37.15
CA LEU A 449 -2.56 -2.78 -37.45
C LEU A 449 -2.01 -1.66 -36.56
N PHE A 450 -1.44 -1.98 -35.40
CA PHE A 450 -0.96 -1.01 -34.41
C PHE A 450 0.46 -0.52 -34.72
N GLN A 451 0.61 0.31 -35.76
CA GLN A 451 1.92 0.73 -36.29
C GLN A 451 2.77 1.58 -35.32
N ASN A 452 2.12 2.24 -34.35
CA ASN A 452 2.79 3.06 -33.33
C ASN A 452 3.12 2.30 -32.04
N LEU A 453 2.95 0.98 -32.02
CA LEU A 453 3.26 0.15 -30.88
C LEU A 453 4.76 0.24 -30.55
N GLU A 454 5.07 0.47 -29.27
CA GLU A 454 6.42 0.59 -28.72
C GLU A 454 6.79 -0.66 -27.90
N ASN A 455 5.79 -1.30 -27.28
CA ASN A 455 5.94 -2.51 -26.46
C ASN A 455 4.88 -3.56 -26.84
N LEU A 456 5.34 -4.77 -27.14
CA LEU A 456 4.52 -5.94 -27.39
C LEU A 456 4.95 -7.09 -26.47
N ASN A 457 4.02 -7.60 -25.67
CA ASN A 457 4.24 -8.77 -24.85
C ASN A 457 3.19 -9.84 -25.11
N LEU A 458 3.61 -10.96 -25.71
CA LEU A 458 2.77 -12.12 -26.01
C LEU A 458 3.21 -13.36 -25.21
N SER A 459 3.98 -13.19 -24.13
CA SER A 459 4.60 -14.32 -23.42
C SER A 459 3.57 -15.38 -22.98
N GLY A 460 3.86 -16.66 -23.22
CA GLY A 460 3.02 -17.81 -22.89
C GLY A 460 1.80 -17.97 -23.78
N THR A 461 1.65 -17.16 -24.84
CA THR A 461 0.50 -17.21 -25.74
C THR A 461 0.72 -18.21 -26.88
N ILE A 462 -0.32 -18.99 -27.16
CA ILE A 462 -0.35 -19.93 -28.29
C ILE A 462 -0.95 -19.21 -29.49
N ILE A 463 -0.23 -19.18 -30.62
CA ILE A 463 -0.70 -18.54 -31.86
C ILE A 463 -0.99 -19.60 -32.91
N ASN A 464 -2.28 -19.83 -33.17
CA ASN A 464 -2.78 -20.82 -34.11
C ASN A 464 -2.98 -20.17 -35.49
N PHE A 465 -2.03 -20.37 -36.38
CA PHE A 465 -2.14 -19.91 -37.77
C PHE A 465 -2.93 -20.91 -38.63
N GLU A 466 -3.72 -20.38 -39.55
CA GLU A 466 -4.42 -21.17 -40.58
C GLU A 466 -3.38 -21.73 -41.56
N ARG A 467 -3.65 -22.90 -42.15
CA ARG A 467 -2.69 -23.63 -43.01
C ARG A 467 -2.15 -22.80 -44.17
N GLU A 468 -2.94 -21.89 -44.71
CA GLU A 468 -2.59 -21.04 -45.86
C GLU A 468 -2.23 -19.61 -45.46
N TYR A 469 -1.94 -19.36 -44.17
CA TYR A 469 -1.64 -18.01 -43.70
C TYR A 469 -0.37 -17.47 -44.38
N LYS A 470 -0.53 -16.34 -45.07
CA LYS A 470 0.59 -15.58 -45.66
C LYS A 470 0.86 -14.36 -44.82
N PHE A 471 2.09 -14.27 -44.31
CA PHE A 471 2.58 -13.08 -43.64
C PHE A 471 2.40 -11.85 -44.53
N ARG A 472 1.81 -10.80 -43.96
CA ARG A 472 1.79 -9.45 -44.54
C ARG A 472 2.80 -8.60 -43.79
N ALA A 473 3.73 -8.01 -44.53
CA ALA A 473 4.73 -7.10 -43.95
C ALA A 473 4.02 -6.02 -43.12
N SER A 474 4.36 -5.95 -41.83
CA SER A 474 3.88 -4.91 -40.93
C SER A 474 4.92 -3.80 -40.81
N ASN A 475 4.44 -2.56 -40.72
CA ASN A 475 5.26 -1.37 -40.45
C ASN A 475 5.29 -1.08 -38.95
N PHE A 476 5.88 -1.97 -38.17
CA PHE A 476 6.24 -1.68 -36.78
C PHE A 476 7.46 -0.79 -36.73
N ASN A 477 7.25 0.51 -36.94
CA ASN A 477 8.34 1.49 -37.04
C ASN A 477 8.83 1.97 -35.67
N ARG A 478 8.06 1.72 -34.61
CA ARG A 478 8.33 2.20 -33.25
C ARG A 478 8.51 1.10 -32.22
N LEU A 479 8.33 -0.16 -32.62
CA LEU A 479 8.34 -1.30 -31.71
C LEU A 479 9.75 -1.56 -31.19
N GLN A 480 9.95 -1.33 -29.90
CA GLN A 480 11.26 -1.36 -29.25
C GLN A 480 11.43 -2.54 -28.30
N TYR A 481 10.35 -2.94 -27.63
CA TYR A 481 10.37 -3.98 -26.61
C TYR A 481 9.45 -5.12 -27.02
N ILE A 482 10.03 -6.30 -27.23
CA ILE A 482 9.31 -7.47 -27.75
C ILE A 482 9.57 -8.65 -26.80
N TYR A 483 8.50 -9.20 -26.25
CA TYR A 483 8.56 -10.35 -25.35
C TYR A 483 7.67 -11.46 -25.88
N LEU A 484 8.29 -12.55 -26.34
CA LEU A 484 7.68 -13.74 -26.91
C LEU A 484 8.07 -15.00 -26.13
N VAL A 485 8.22 -14.88 -24.81
CA VAL A 485 8.69 -15.97 -23.94
C VAL A 485 7.70 -17.13 -24.02
N GLY A 486 8.16 -18.35 -24.29
CA GLY A 486 7.27 -19.53 -24.29
C GLY A 486 6.35 -19.66 -25.50
N ILE A 487 6.57 -18.88 -26.56
CA ILE A 487 5.81 -18.98 -27.82
C ILE A 487 6.59 -19.83 -28.84
N PRO A 488 6.00 -20.85 -29.46
CA PRO A 488 6.64 -21.55 -30.57
C PRO A 488 6.96 -20.58 -31.73
N LEU A 489 8.22 -20.47 -32.12
CA LEU A 489 8.64 -19.60 -33.23
C LEU A 489 8.54 -20.35 -34.55
N ASN A 490 7.56 -19.98 -35.39
CA ASN A 490 7.40 -20.49 -36.75
C ASN A 490 7.78 -19.42 -37.80
N ASP A 491 7.89 -19.80 -39.07
CA ASP A 491 8.32 -18.91 -40.16
C ASP A 491 7.51 -17.60 -40.26
N ILE A 492 6.24 -17.63 -39.85
CA ILE A 492 5.36 -16.46 -39.85
C ILE A 492 5.81 -15.44 -38.80
N ILE A 493 5.94 -15.85 -37.53
CA ILE A 493 6.39 -14.97 -36.45
C ILE A 493 7.78 -14.42 -36.75
N LEU A 494 8.64 -15.26 -37.33
CA LEU A 494 9.99 -14.90 -37.72
C LEU A 494 10.00 -13.86 -38.86
N GLY A 495 9.12 -14.03 -39.86
CA GLY A 495 8.89 -13.01 -40.89
C GLY A 495 8.51 -11.64 -40.31
N VAL A 496 7.70 -11.62 -39.24
CA VAL A 496 7.32 -10.40 -38.52
C VAL A 496 8.51 -9.80 -37.80
N LEU A 497 9.26 -10.61 -37.03
CA LEU A 497 10.45 -10.12 -36.32
C LEU A 497 11.46 -9.49 -37.29
N ASN A 498 11.59 -10.05 -38.49
CA ASN A 498 12.48 -9.53 -39.52
C ASN A 498 12.04 -8.17 -40.10
N SER A 499 10.76 -7.82 -40.03
CA SER A 499 10.28 -6.51 -40.51
C SER A 499 10.50 -5.41 -39.48
N ILE A 500 10.78 -5.73 -38.22
CA ILE A 500 10.92 -4.76 -37.13
C ILE A 500 12.36 -4.23 -37.08
N LYS A 501 12.56 -3.01 -37.59
CA LYS A 501 13.89 -2.34 -37.61
C LYS A 501 14.19 -1.54 -36.34
N SER A 502 13.19 -1.30 -35.49
CA SER A 502 13.28 -0.46 -34.30
C SER A 502 13.55 -1.21 -32.99
N ALA A 503 13.68 -2.54 -33.04
CA ALA A 503 13.76 -3.39 -31.85
C ALA A 503 15.03 -3.09 -31.04
N LYS A 504 14.87 -2.76 -29.75
CA LYS A 504 15.97 -2.56 -28.80
C LYS A 504 16.16 -3.73 -27.86
N LYS A 505 15.07 -4.37 -27.46
CA LYS A 505 15.06 -5.55 -26.59
C LYS A 505 14.16 -6.63 -27.18
N LEU A 506 14.72 -7.83 -27.32
CA LEU A 506 14.00 -9.01 -27.77
C LEU A 506 14.19 -10.13 -26.75
N ASN A 507 13.08 -10.64 -26.22
CA ASN A 507 13.07 -11.83 -25.38
C ASN A 507 12.28 -12.95 -26.07
N ILE A 508 12.99 -14.00 -26.42
CA ILE A 508 12.50 -15.22 -27.06
C ILE A 508 12.93 -16.44 -26.24
N SER A 509 13.05 -16.31 -24.91
CA SER A 509 13.43 -17.46 -24.07
C SER A 509 12.31 -18.50 -23.98
N THR A 510 12.65 -19.76 -23.74
CA THR A 510 11.69 -20.89 -23.59
C THR A 510 10.76 -21.12 -24.79
N THR A 511 11.10 -20.59 -25.96
CA THR A 511 10.37 -20.86 -27.19
C THR A 511 10.82 -22.24 -27.68
N HIS A 512 10.05 -23.31 -27.45
CA HIS A 512 10.33 -24.56 -28.17
C HIS A 512 10.29 -24.22 -29.66
N ILE A 513 11.45 -24.18 -30.30
CA ILE A 513 11.53 -23.99 -31.74
C ILE A 513 11.15 -25.37 -32.29
N GLU A 514 9.94 -25.49 -32.85
CA GLU A 514 9.50 -26.73 -33.51
C GLU A 514 10.38 -27.05 -34.73
N SER A 515 11.03 -26.02 -35.28
CA SER A 515 12.09 -26.11 -36.28
C SER A 515 13.43 -26.41 -35.62
N ASP A 516 14.20 -27.33 -36.20
CA ASP A 516 15.60 -27.61 -35.84
C ASP A 516 16.56 -26.43 -36.11
N THR A 517 16.04 -25.28 -36.54
CA THR A 517 16.84 -24.09 -36.86
C THR A 517 16.22 -22.80 -36.32
N PHE A 518 17.02 -22.04 -35.57
CA PHE A 518 16.83 -20.63 -35.30
C PHE A 518 17.03 -19.86 -36.62
N PRO A 519 16.22 -18.83 -36.90
CA PRO A 519 16.00 -18.36 -38.26
C PRO A 519 17.19 -17.60 -38.81
N GLU A 520 17.55 -17.84 -40.07
CA GLU A 520 18.67 -17.17 -40.74
C GLU A 520 18.50 -15.64 -40.85
N ASN A 521 17.26 -15.16 -40.79
CA ASN A 521 16.91 -13.80 -41.18
C ASN A 521 16.69 -12.83 -40.01
N LEU A 522 16.66 -13.31 -38.74
CA LEU A 522 16.52 -12.44 -37.56
C LEU A 522 17.62 -11.36 -37.51
N TYR A 523 18.77 -11.68 -38.10
CA TYR A 523 20.04 -10.98 -37.95
C TYR A 523 20.32 -9.93 -39.04
N LYS A 524 19.64 -9.99 -40.19
CA LYS A 524 19.91 -9.09 -41.32
C LYS A 524 19.34 -7.68 -41.14
N ASN A 525 18.23 -7.52 -40.40
CA ASN A 525 17.52 -6.23 -40.28
C ASN A 525 17.57 -5.59 -38.89
N SER A 526 17.79 -6.37 -37.82
CA SER A 526 17.80 -5.91 -36.42
C SER A 526 19.19 -5.43 -35.93
N ASN A 527 20.22 -5.63 -36.75
CA ASN A 527 21.64 -5.45 -36.40
C ASN A 527 22.00 -4.03 -35.93
N LEU A 528 21.26 -3.00 -36.38
CA LEU A 528 21.57 -1.60 -36.07
C LEU A 528 21.00 -1.09 -34.73
N THR A 529 20.01 -1.76 -34.14
CA THR A 529 19.28 -1.22 -32.96
C THR A 529 19.15 -2.19 -31.80
N LEU A 530 19.28 -3.50 -32.03
CA LEU A 530 19.07 -4.50 -31.00
C LEU A 530 20.23 -4.48 -29.98
N SER A 531 19.91 -4.04 -28.76
CA SER A 531 20.87 -3.88 -27.67
C SER A 531 20.77 -5.00 -26.62
N SER A 532 19.65 -5.70 -26.53
CA SER A 532 19.45 -6.76 -25.54
C SER A 532 18.71 -7.93 -26.16
N LEU A 533 19.31 -9.11 -26.11
CA LEU A 533 18.74 -10.37 -26.58
C LEU A 533 18.72 -11.39 -25.45
N ASN A 534 17.53 -11.92 -25.14
CA ASN A 534 17.39 -13.10 -24.30
C ASN A 534 16.87 -14.27 -25.16
N ALA A 535 17.73 -15.27 -25.33
CA ALA A 535 17.45 -16.51 -26.05
C ALA A 535 17.65 -17.74 -25.15
N GLY A 536 17.64 -17.57 -23.83
CA GLY A 536 17.82 -18.65 -22.87
C GLY A 536 16.74 -19.73 -22.94
N TYR A 537 17.03 -20.90 -22.37
CA TYR A 537 16.14 -22.06 -22.33
C TYR A 537 15.75 -22.62 -23.72
N ASN A 538 16.47 -22.24 -24.77
CA ASN A 538 16.33 -22.80 -26.11
C ASN A 538 17.51 -23.72 -26.43
N LYS A 539 17.30 -24.63 -27.39
CA LYS A 539 18.41 -25.34 -28.05
C LYS A 539 18.98 -24.40 -29.11
N ILE A 540 20.23 -23.99 -28.95
CA ILE A 540 20.92 -23.09 -29.89
C ILE A 540 22.08 -23.88 -30.51
N SER A 541 22.10 -23.96 -31.84
CA SER A 541 23.20 -24.59 -32.58
C SER A 541 24.37 -23.62 -32.80
N TYR A 542 25.54 -24.17 -33.15
CA TYR A 542 26.72 -23.38 -33.49
C TYR A 542 26.45 -22.31 -34.55
N GLN A 543 25.74 -22.70 -35.63
CA GLN A 543 25.43 -21.81 -36.76
C GLN A 543 24.54 -20.64 -36.33
N GLU A 544 23.65 -20.87 -35.37
CA GLU A 544 22.75 -19.84 -34.87
C GLU A 544 23.48 -18.90 -33.92
N LEU A 545 24.33 -19.44 -33.05
CA LEU A 545 25.18 -18.65 -32.20
C LEU A 545 26.12 -17.76 -33.04
N GLN A 546 26.71 -18.30 -34.10
CA GLN A 546 27.52 -17.54 -35.05
C GLN A 546 26.74 -16.33 -35.58
N ARG A 547 25.47 -16.49 -35.96
CA ARG A 547 24.63 -15.38 -36.42
C ARG A 547 24.26 -14.40 -35.31
N ILE A 548 23.99 -14.86 -34.08
CA ILE A 548 23.80 -13.98 -32.92
C ILE A 548 25.03 -13.07 -32.74
N THR A 549 26.23 -13.62 -32.96
CA THR A 549 27.47 -12.84 -32.84
C THR A 549 27.71 -11.80 -33.93
N GLU A 550 26.86 -11.77 -34.97
CA GLU A 550 26.87 -10.71 -36.01
C GLU A 550 26.10 -9.45 -35.59
N LEU A 551 25.33 -9.50 -34.49
CA LEU A 551 24.50 -8.39 -34.00
C LEU A 551 25.35 -7.31 -33.28
N GLN A 552 26.04 -6.48 -34.04
CA GLN A 552 27.07 -5.54 -33.59
C GLN A 552 26.61 -4.59 -32.49
N SER A 553 25.32 -4.28 -32.39
CA SER A 553 24.78 -3.35 -31.38
C SER A 553 24.46 -3.99 -30.02
N LEU A 554 24.66 -5.31 -29.85
CA LEU A 554 24.29 -6.00 -28.61
C LEU A 554 25.16 -5.56 -27.43
N TYR A 555 24.47 -5.06 -26.41
CA TYR A 555 25.00 -4.74 -25.09
C TYR A 555 24.80 -5.89 -24.10
N GLU A 556 23.68 -6.59 -24.20
CA GLU A 556 23.27 -7.69 -23.31
C GLU A 556 22.89 -8.93 -24.12
N LEU A 557 23.51 -10.06 -23.78
CA LEU A 557 23.21 -11.36 -24.35
C LEU A 557 22.97 -12.39 -23.24
N ASN A 558 21.78 -12.97 -23.21
CA ASN A 558 21.39 -14.00 -22.27
C ASN A 558 21.10 -15.33 -22.99
N LEU A 559 21.91 -16.34 -22.66
CA LEU A 559 21.91 -17.69 -23.20
C LEU A 559 21.80 -18.74 -22.08
N ILE A 560 21.19 -18.36 -20.95
CA ILE A 560 20.99 -19.24 -19.79
C ILE A 560 20.32 -20.55 -20.20
N LYS A 561 20.77 -21.67 -19.64
CA LYS A 561 20.16 -23.00 -19.82
C LYS A 561 19.99 -23.40 -21.29
N THR A 562 20.99 -23.10 -22.11
CA THR A 562 21.12 -23.59 -23.49
C THR A 562 22.03 -24.83 -23.53
N THR A 563 22.12 -25.49 -24.68
CA THR A 563 22.94 -26.70 -24.88
C THR A 563 24.40 -26.41 -25.25
N LEU A 564 24.83 -25.14 -25.17
CA LEU A 564 26.16 -24.70 -25.59
C LEU A 564 27.26 -25.36 -24.77
N ASN A 565 28.36 -25.71 -25.45
CA ASN A 565 29.57 -26.26 -24.86
C ASN A 565 30.81 -25.40 -25.22
N ASP A 566 31.99 -25.79 -24.75
CA ASP A 566 33.24 -25.04 -24.99
C ASP A 566 33.57 -24.83 -26.48
N SER A 567 33.32 -25.81 -27.34
CA SER A 567 33.58 -25.69 -28.79
C SER A 567 32.64 -24.71 -29.48
N ASP A 568 31.40 -24.58 -28.98
CA ASP A 568 30.45 -23.61 -29.55
C ASP A 568 30.91 -22.17 -29.31
N LEU A 569 31.65 -21.91 -28.24
CA LEU A 569 32.13 -20.57 -27.90
C LEU A 569 33.23 -20.05 -28.84
N GLU A 570 33.80 -20.88 -29.72
CA GLU A 570 34.82 -20.45 -30.67
C GLU A 570 34.33 -19.31 -31.59
N VAL A 571 33.02 -19.24 -31.86
CA VAL A 571 32.40 -18.15 -32.63
C VAL A 571 32.67 -16.76 -32.07
N PHE A 572 32.89 -16.64 -30.76
CA PHE A 572 33.15 -15.35 -30.12
C PHE A 572 34.56 -14.81 -30.40
N ARG A 573 35.54 -15.66 -30.79
CA ARG A 573 36.94 -15.24 -31.00
C ARG A 573 37.10 -14.09 -32.00
N ASN A 574 36.31 -14.12 -33.06
CA ASN A 574 36.37 -13.18 -34.17
C ASN A 574 35.10 -12.32 -34.30
N SER A 575 34.26 -12.31 -33.27
CA SER A 575 33.03 -11.53 -33.28
C SER A 575 33.29 -10.07 -32.93
N LYS A 576 32.56 -9.18 -33.61
CA LYS A 576 32.52 -7.73 -33.33
C LYS A 576 31.79 -7.37 -32.04
N LEU A 577 31.14 -8.34 -31.38
CA LEU A 577 30.52 -8.13 -30.07
C LEU A 577 31.54 -7.77 -28.99
N ASN A 578 32.82 -8.05 -29.20
CA ASN A 578 33.90 -7.69 -28.29
C ASN A 578 33.97 -6.17 -28.00
N GLU A 579 33.49 -5.33 -28.93
CA GLU A 579 33.46 -3.87 -28.80
C GLU A 579 32.21 -3.36 -28.02
N THR A 580 31.09 -4.09 -28.06
CA THR A 580 29.78 -3.61 -27.60
C THR A 580 29.17 -4.38 -26.44
N LEU A 581 29.46 -5.67 -26.31
CA LEU A 581 28.87 -6.52 -25.28
C LEU A 581 29.40 -6.13 -23.89
N ARG A 582 28.48 -5.93 -22.95
CA ARG A 582 28.77 -5.61 -21.54
C ARG A 582 28.24 -6.68 -20.59
N ILE A 583 27.14 -7.34 -20.95
CA ILE A 583 26.48 -8.35 -20.11
C ILE A 583 26.38 -9.65 -20.89
N LEU A 584 26.97 -10.72 -20.34
CA LEU A 584 26.90 -12.06 -20.88
C LEU A 584 26.44 -13.05 -19.80
N VAL A 585 25.34 -13.74 -20.08
CA VAL A 585 24.80 -14.80 -19.21
C VAL A 585 24.85 -16.13 -19.95
N LEU A 586 25.66 -17.04 -19.44
CA LEU A 586 25.87 -18.41 -19.92
C LEU A 586 25.56 -19.44 -18.83
N SER A 587 24.86 -19.04 -17.77
CA SER A 587 24.52 -19.91 -16.63
C SER A 587 23.80 -21.18 -17.08
N ARG A 588 24.04 -22.32 -16.41
CA ARG A 588 23.38 -23.62 -16.67
C ARG A 588 23.62 -24.17 -18.09
N THR A 589 24.79 -23.91 -18.68
CA THR A 589 25.23 -24.48 -19.95
C THR A 589 26.23 -25.61 -19.73
N ASN A 590 26.75 -26.23 -20.79
CA ASN A 590 27.73 -27.33 -20.74
C ASN A 590 29.18 -26.83 -20.98
N ILE A 591 29.49 -25.60 -20.56
CA ILE A 591 30.79 -24.95 -20.74
C ILE A 591 31.71 -25.28 -19.55
N LYS A 592 32.84 -25.94 -19.78
CA LYS A 592 33.75 -26.41 -18.70
C LYS A 592 34.92 -25.47 -18.44
N GLY A 593 35.07 -24.42 -19.26
CA GLY A 593 35.97 -23.29 -19.03
C GLY A 593 37.05 -23.13 -20.09
N GLU A 594 37.28 -24.12 -20.94
CA GLU A 594 38.26 -24.03 -22.04
C GLU A 594 37.78 -23.07 -23.14
N GLY A 595 36.49 -23.12 -23.49
CA GLY A 595 35.87 -22.25 -24.49
C GLY A 595 35.81 -20.80 -24.04
N MET A 596 35.97 -20.52 -22.75
CA MET A 596 36.01 -19.15 -22.21
C MET A 596 37.24 -18.37 -22.70
N LEU A 597 38.28 -19.04 -23.21
CA LEU A 597 39.41 -18.39 -23.89
C LEU A 597 38.99 -17.62 -25.15
N SER A 598 37.82 -17.91 -25.70
CA SER A 598 37.26 -17.18 -26.83
C SER A 598 36.87 -15.73 -26.51
N PHE A 599 36.79 -15.36 -25.22
CA PHE A 599 36.47 -14.01 -24.77
C PHE A 599 37.70 -13.13 -24.47
N THR A 600 38.90 -13.58 -24.84
CA THR A 600 40.18 -12.86 -24.63
C THR A 600 40.17 -11.38 -25.03
N ASN A 601 39.41 -11.02 -26.08
CA ASN A 601 39.33 -9.67 -26.61
C ASN A 601 38.09 -8.87 -26.15
N TYR A 602 37.24 -9.43 -25.26
CA TYR A 602 36.01 -8.79 -24.77
C TYR A 602 36.32 -7.80 -23.64
N ASN A 603 37.14 -6.81 -23.98
CA ASN A 603 37.74 -5.89 -23.01
C ASN A 603 36.70 -5.01 -22.32
N TYR A 604 35.48 -4.91 -22.82
CA TYR A 604 34.44 -4.11 -22.19
C TYR A 604 33.43 -4.91 -21.39
N LEU A 605 33.57 -6.24 -21.27
CA LEU A 605 32.59 -7.03 -20.52
C LEU A 605 32.59 -6.63 -19.04
N GLU A 606 31.42 -6.29 -18.51
CA GLU A 606 31.21 -5.83 -17.15
C GLU A 606 30.55 -6.90 -16.27
N VAL A 607 29.68 -7.72 -16.86
CA VAL A 607 28.93 -8.76 -16.16
C VAL A 607 29.09 -10.08 -16.88
N LEU A 608 29.62 -11.07 -16.17
CA LEU A 608 29.69 -12.45 -16.61
C LEU A 608 28.98 -13.37 -15.60
N ASP A 609 28.01 -14.13 -16.08
CA ASP A 609 27.39 -15.21 -15.32
C ASP A 609 27.63 -16.56 -16.01
N ILE A 610 28.46 -17.37 -15.38
CA ILE A 610 28.82 -18.75 -15.77
C ILE A 610 28.58 -19.71 -14.60
N SER A 611 27.53 -19.43 -13.82
CA SER A 611 27.09 -20.31 -12.74
C SER A 611 26.49 -21.60 -13.28
N PHE A 612 26.62 -22.72 -12.56
CA PHE A 612 26.06 -24.01 -12.98
C PHE A 612 26.59 -24.54 -14.33
N CYS A 613 27.87 -24.34 -14.66
CA CYS A 613 28.45 -24.81 -15.94
C CYS A 613 29.48 -25.96 -15.78
N ASP A 614 29.82 -26.36 -14.54
CA ASP A 614 30.92 -27.29 -14.23
C ASP A 614 32.31 -26.74 -14.61
N ILE A 615 32.52 -25.45 -14.37
CA ILE A 615 33.83 -24.80 -14.52
C ILE A 615 34.81 -25.37 -13.50
N ARG A 616 35.96 -25.85 -13.98
CA ARG A 616 37.00 -26.50 -13.14
C ARG A 616 38.29 -25.71 -13.00
N ASN A 617 38.45 -24.65 -13.79
CA ASN A 617 39.59 -23.74 -13.72
C ASN A 617 39.18 -22.34 -14.18
N LEU A 618 39.97 -21.34 -13.83
CA LEU A 618 39.77 -19.95 -14.25
C LEU A 618 40.84 -19.46 -15.23
N TYR A 619 41.44 -20.35 -16.04
CA TYR A 619 42.54 -19.96 -16.93
C TYR A 619 42.16 -18.87 -17.94
N PHE A 620 40.88 -18.75 -18.29
CA PHE A 620 40.38 -17.65 -19.13
C PHE A 620 40.61 -16.26 -18.54
N LEU A 621 40.79 -16.14 -17.21
CA LEU A 621 41.15 -14.90 -16.55
C LEU A 621 42.64 -14.54 -16.68
N LYS A 622 43.53 -15.46 -17.13
CA LYS A 622 44.99 -15.19 -17.27
C LYS A 622 45.29 -14.27 -18.45
N THR A 623 44.26 -13.93 -19.22
CA THR A 623 44.36 -13.15 -20.44
C THR A 623 44.43 -11.66 -20.08
N ASN A 624 45.19 -10.88 -20.86
CA ASN A 624 45.73 -9.58 -20.43
C ASN A 624 44.71 -8.48 -20.11
N TYR A 625 43.43 -8.60 -20.50
CA TYR A 625 42.51 -7.45 -20.49
C TYR A 625 41.07 -7.74 -20.03
N PHE A 626 40.55 -8.94 -20.27
CA PHE A 626 39.14 -9.27 -20.01
C PHE A 626 38.70 -9.02 -18.56
N HIS A 627 39.52 -9.45 -17.60
CA HIS A 627 39.20 -9.35 -16.17
C HIS A 627 39.25 -7.91 -15.62
N LEU A 628 39.86 -6.96 -16.36
CA LEU A 628 40.09 -5.61 -15.88
C LEU A 628 38.82 -4.74 -15.85
N ASN A 629 37.80 -5.10 -16.65
CA ASN A 629 36.53 -4.37 -16.71
C ASN A 629 35.35 -5.07 -16.05
N LEU A 630 35.52 -6.34 -15.65
CA LEU A 630 34.48 -7.07 -14.93
C LEU A 630 34.13 -6.39 -13.60
N MET A 631 32.85 -6.07 -13.45
CA MET A 631 32.24 -5.53 -12.25
C MET A 631 31.47 -6.60 -11.48
N LYS A 632 30.91 -7.60 -12.19
CA LYS A 632 30.17 -8.71 -11.61
C LYS A 632 30.59 -10.03 -12.25
N LEU A 633 30.99 -10.98 -11.40
CA LEU A 633 31.31 -12.34 -11.80
C LEU A 633 30.51 -13.34 -10.94
N ASN A 634 29.68 -14.13 -11.59
CA ASN A 634 28.96 -15.23 -10.93
C ASN A 634 29.55 -16.57 -11.39
N LEU A 635 30.22 -17.23 -10.45
CA LEU A 635 30.84 -18.55 -10.59
C LEU A 635 30.15 -19.58 -9.69
N SER A 636 28.98 -19.27 -9.13
CA SER A 636 28.32 -20.18 -8.19
C SER A 636 27.97 -21.52 -8.81
N ASN A 637 28.00 -22.58 -7.99
CA ASN A 637 27.65 -23.93 -8.41
C ASN A 637 28.53 -24.44 -9.57
N ASN A 638 29.85 -24.44 -9.35
CA ASN A 638 30.86 -24.99 -10.25
C ASN A 638 31.80 -25.90 -9.46
N SER A 639 32.93 -26.29 -10.04
CA SER A 639 33.86 -27.31 -9.51
C SER A 639 35.24 -26.72 -9.20
N LEU A 640 35.29 -25.58 -8.47
CA LEU A 640 36.53 -24.84 -8.19
C LEU A 640 37.31 -25.32 -6.95
N GLY A 641 36.98 -26.50 -6.39
CA GLY A 641 37.38 -26.88 -5.04
C GLY A 641 38.89 -26.90 -4.71
N ASN A 642 39.72 -27.28 -5.69
CA ASN A 642 41.18 -27.28 -5.57
C ASN A 642 41.86 -26.15 -6.36
N PHE A 643 41.09 -25.18 -6.85
CA PHE A 643 41.60 -24.16 -7.76
C PHE A 643 42.28 -23.01 -7.01
N ASN A 644 43.37 -22.49 -7.58
CA ASN A 644 44.08 -21.35 -7.04
C ASN A 644 43.39 -20.02 -7.42
N LEU A 645 42.75 -19.37 -6.45
CA LEU A 645 42.00 -18.12 -6.65
C LEU A 645 42.85 -16.86 -6.89
N SER A 646 44.19 -16.94 -6.81
CA SER A 646 45.10 -15.78 -6.96
C SER A 646 44.80 -14.89 -8.17
N ILE A 647 44.35 -15.51 -9.26
CA ILE A 647 44.02 -14.83 -10.51
C ILE A 647 42.88 -13.81 -10.39
N LEU A 648 41.96 -14.01 -9.44
CA LEU A 648 40.89 -13.05 -9.17
C LEU A 648 41.44 -11.76 -8.54
N GLY A 649 42.64 -11.82 -7.94
CA GLY A 649 43.31 -10.68 -7.33
C GLY A 649 43.61 -9.53 -8.30
N GLU A 650 43.70 -9.82 -9.60
CA GLU A 650 43.96 -8.85 -10.66
C GLU A 650 42.69 -8.14 -11.15
N ALA A 651 41.48 -8.58 -10.76
CA ALA A 651 40.21 -8.04 -11.21
C ALA A 651 39.85 -6.70 -10.51
N LYS A 652 40.55 -5.62 -10.90
CA LYS A 652 40.54 -4.31 -10.21
C LYS A 652 39.18 -3.59 -10.17
N LYS A 653 38.22 -3.95 -11.01
CA LYS A 653 36.89 -3.32 -11.04
C LYS A 653 35.79 -4.20 -10.43
N LEU A 654 36.12 -5.41 -10.00
CA LEU A 654 35.15 -6.38 -9.54
C LEU A 654 34.55 -5.93 -8.21
N LYS A 655 33.22 -5.77 -8.20
CA LYS A 655 32.42 -5.32 -7.06
C LYS A 655 31.53 -6.43 -6.51
N PHE A 656 31.13 -7.38 -7.36
CA PHE A 656 30.32 -8.53 -6.97
C PHE A 656 31.00 -9.81 -7.44
N LEU A 657 31.21 -10.74 -6.51
CA LEU A 657 31.74 -12.06 -6.77
C LEU A 657 30.89 -13.10 -6.05
N ASP A 658 30.37 -14.08 -6.78
CA ASP A 658 29.69 -15.24 -6.20
C ASP A 658 30.47 -16.51 -6.51
N LEU A 659 31.04 -17.10 -5.45
CA LEU A 659 31.78 -18.35 -5.43
C LEU A 659 31.01 -19.45 -4.68
N SER A 660 29.75 -19.23 -4.34
CA SER A 660 28.95 -20.19 -3.55
C SER A 660 28.89 -21.55 -4.23
N LEU A 661 28.79 -22.64 -3.47
CA LEU A 661 28.61 -24.00 -3.98
C LEU A 661 29.75 -24.45 -4.91
N ASN A 662 31.01 -24.23 -4.55
CA ASN A 662 32.16 -24.64 -5.37
C ASN A 662 33.07 -25.69 -4.72
N ASN A 663 32.73 -26.14 -3.50
CA ASN A 663 33.54 -27.04 -2.69
C ASN A 663 34.98 -26.49 -2.47
N ILE A 664 35.13 -25.16 -2.39
CA ILE A 664 36.43 -24.51 -2.19
C ILE A 664 36.91 -24.81 -0.77
N LYS A 665 38.15 -25.29 -0.66
CA LYS A 665 38.77 -25.67 0.61
C LYS A 665 39.16 -24.46 1.45
N GLY A 666 39.19 -24.64 2.76
CA GLY A 666 39.63 -23.61 3.71
C GLY A 666 41.07 -23.17 3.44
N GLY A 667 41.32 -21.87 3.55
CA GLY A 667 42.60 -21.20 3.31
C GLY A 667 42.74 -20.63 1.90
N SER A 668 41.82 -20.96 1.00
CA SER A 668 41.89 -20.54 -0.41
C SER A 668 41.68 -19.04 -0.63
N LEU A 669 41.01 -18.33 0.28
CA LEU A 669 40.84 -16.88 0.18
C LEU A 669 42.09 -16.13 0.66
N SER A 670 42.96 -16.76 1.46
CA SER A 670 44.15 -16.12 2.02
C SER A 670 45.11 -15.53 0.98
N ILE A 671 45.14 -16.13 -0.22
CA ILE A 671 45.94 -15.63 -1.34
C ILE A 671 45.47 -14.27 -1.87
N LEU A 672 44.25 -13.85 -1.52
CA LEU A 672 43.67 -12.58 -1.93
C LEU A 672 43.94 -11.43 -0.93
N LYS A 673 44.55 -11.71 0.24
CA LYS A 673 44.69 -10.81 1.40
C LYS A 673 45.35 -9.46 1.11
N ASN A 674 46.13 -9.36 0.04
CA ASN A 674 46.82 -8.13 -0.40
C ASN A 674 46.62 -7.83 -1.90
N THR A 675 45.48 -8.24 -2.45
CA THR A 675 45.16 -8.03 -3.87
C THR A 675 44.31 -6.77 -4.07
N LEU A 676 44.29 -6.25 -5.30
CA LEU A 676 43.45 -5.09 -5.63
C LEU A 676 41.95 -5.42 -5.45
N LEU A 677 41.58 -6.68 -5.69
CA LEU A 677 40.22 -7.17 -5.45
C LEU A 677 39.74 -6.90 -4.02
N ALA A 678 40.59 -7.09 -3.00
CA ALA A 678 40.24 -6.85 -1.60
C ALA A 678 39.82 -5.39 -1.34
N SER A 679 40.31 -4.45 -2.14
CA SER A 679 39.96 -3.03 -2.02
C SER A 679 38.65 -2.66 -2.74
N THR A 680 38.24 -3.42 -3.76
CA THR A 680 37.11 -3.05 -4.63
C THR A 680 35.87 -3.88 -4.43
N LEU A 681 36.01 -5.11 -3.91
CA LEU A 681 34.92 -6.04 -3.75
C LEU A 681 33.93 -5.54 -2.69
N LYS A 682 32.66 -5.42 -3.08
CA LYS A 682 31.57 -4.97 -2.22
C LYS A 682 30.71 -6.12 -1.72
N VAL A 683 30.49 -7.11 -2.58
CA VAL A 683 29.68 -8.28 -2.26
C VAL A 683 30.46 -9.53 -2.62
N LEU A 684 30.71 -10.37 -1.61
CA LEU A 684 31.23 -11.71 -1.76
C LEU A 684 30.18 -12.71 -1.27
N ARG A 685 29.73 -13.60 -2.16
CA ARG A 685 28.93 -14.76 -1.76
C ARG A 685 29.81 -16.00 -1.80
N TYR A 686 29.92 -16.68 -0.68
CA TYR A 686 30.81 -17.82 -0.47
C TYR A 686 30.10 -19.00 0.21
N ILE A 687 28.78 -19.06 0.06
CA ILE A 687 27.92 -20.03 0.77
C ILE A 687 28.26 -21.45 0.33
N ARG A 688 28.27 -22.42 1.25
CA ARG A 688 28.56 -23.84 0.97
C ARG A 688 29.93 -24.06 0.31
N ASN A 689 30.95 -23.44 0.91
CA ASN A 689 32.36 -23.78 0.77
C ASN A 689 32.96 -23.97 2.16
N GLU A 690 34.19 -24.45 2.26
CA GLU A 690 34.92 -24.50 3.52
C GLU A 690 35.53 -23.12 3.80
N LEU A 691 35.43 -22.68 5.05
CA LEU A 691 36.10 -21.50 5.58
C LEU A 691 36.94 -21.91 6.77
N ASN A 692 38.21 -21.50 6.79
CA ASN A 692 39.05 -21.62 7.97
C ASN A 692 39.40 -20.25 8.56
N TYR A 693 40.15 -20.28 9.67
CA TYR A 693 40.56 -19.07 10.37
C TYR A 693 41.34 -18.08 9.50
N MET A 694 42.19 -18.57 8.57
CA MET A 694 42.96 -17.72 7.67
C MET A 694 42.09 -17.01 6.64
N ASP A 695 41.01 -17.65 6.18
CA ASP A 695 40.04 -17.01 5.28
C ASP A 695 39.30 -15.88 6.01
N ILE A 696 38.87 -16.12 7.24
CA ILE A 696 38.17 -15.10 8.06
C ILE A 696 39.07 -13.88 8.26
N GLN A 697 40.32 -14.08 8.69
CA GLN A 697 41.30 -12.99 8.80
C GLN A 697 41.57 -12.27 7.47
N THR A 698 41.37 -12.95 6.35
CA THR A 698 41.56 -12.36 5.03
C THR A 698 40.36 -11.50 4.64
N LEU A 699 39.14 -11.94 4.95
CA LEU A 699 37.93 -11.14 4.73
C LEU A 699 37.95 -9.83 5.54
N GLU A 700 38.56 -9.82 6.72
CA GLU A 700 38.77 -8.59 7.50
C GLU A 700 39.63 -7.55 6.77
N THR A 701 40.49 -7.96 5.82
CA THR A 701 41.29 -7.00 5.03
C THR A 701 40.51 -6.38 3.88
N PHE A 702 39.30 -6.88 3.57
CA PHE A 702 38.49 -6.41 2.46
C PHE A 702 37.66 -5.19 2.88
N ARG A 703 38.21 -4.00 2.69
CA ARG A 703 37.68 -2.73 3.25
C ARG A 703 36.32 -2.31 2.68
N SER A 704 35.94 -2.80 1.51
CA SER A 704 34.73 -2.38 0.78
C SER A 704 33.56 -3.35 0.93
N LEU A 705 33.74 -4.50 1.60
CA LEU A 705 32.68 -5.49 1.77
C LEU A 705 31.54 -4.94 2.63
N THR A 706 30.33 -5.01 2.09
CA THR A 706 29.10 -4.75 2.85
C THR A 706 28.68 -6.03 3.54
N THR A 707 28.32 -5.92 4.83
CA THR A 707 27.79 -7.01 5.67
C THR A 707 26.50 -7.61 5.13
#